data_AF-A0A915N7P8-F1
#
_entry.id   AF-A0A915N7P8-F1
#
_cell.length_a   1.000
_cell.length_b   1.000
_cell.length_c   1.000
_cell.angle_alpha   90.00
_cell.angle_beta   90.00
_cell.angle_gamma   90.00
#
_symmetry.space_group_name_H-M   'P 1'
#
loop_
_entity.id
_entity.type
_entity.pdbx_description
1 polymer ?
#
loop_
_entity_poly.entity_id
_entity_poly.type
_entity_poly.pdbx_seq_one_letter_code
_entity_poly.pdbx_strand_id
1 'polypeptide(L)'
;MRHQAFQAELQANKARLEQLHHAAEHLAEEKPEFTGIIDPQMVELEQQWEQLEKTTEEKGQRLFDANRQQLYVQSIGEVQDWAQQLEQQIVSPEAAPPQDRITVDVAMQRQKELEQEMSKNVQHLDSLQEMEQKLEEMQPEQIEQIRAHRIAITEQLQRLQAPLDERRRNLERKKAAFQFMRDVEDEKLWVAERMPIAESLAIGDSLFDCNRLQKNTQSLRNEVDNHEPWINQIRSNGQKLIEEGHEDADKFVEKLKELDNTWEGLKNVIEERKQRLKDAERAHQYLYDCAEAEAWMSEQELYMMQDERGKDEFSTQNQIKRHERLQQEIGQFATIIKELASRAKNLIDEESPLSEQIQLRQSQIEKLYAGLQDLSKERRKRLDETLQLYDLHREIDDLLQWIADKEANFYLEIIKYKNILGSSYPLKGLTSNLMLNSAFSVVAGSSESGQDYEHVQMLLERFLQFARDTEFIGTERVAKANERCDRLIAIGHTDAPTIALWKDSLNEAWENLQELIDTRTQALEASRQMHKFHYDCRDCLARILSKTHALPDELGRDASSVGALTRKHQAFLKDIEAIGAHVQQIEGDARRLRDAYAGQRSTEIAEMEYEILKAWHRLNEACKGRMGRLNDTSDLFRFLNMVRDLLLWIEEVKREMLSHERPKDVSGVELLMNNHQSLKAEIDTREESFRECMALGRQLLEHRADMMHRWEDRWEYLRLILEVYQFARDAAVAEAWLLAQEPYLLSRNYGRNLEEVVALIKKHEAFEKSASAQEERFMALEKLTNFELKEMQRKERQAEEERRRRAGSTPPKPRPGETVFPASPTGTTSRSHEELAAQRRVSHRLGGLYPGTSFAEPSSWRMSISRQPRFEGNDQRGIATASDTFEGTLIRKHNFEGFERKASHRTWEKLYAVLYNGDLYFFKDARHRQEQPGQTFRNEAPLQLAGCAVQPVEHPKRRHCLSLKWPFGSEYLLQCADEEDQQRWLQQLNSAAARIGSQPPQQQQQSTATTSHPQMVISSSESGDGISAPVESAQPQQQPKESTKKRGFFSRSKK
;
A
#
# COMPACT_ATOMS: atom_id res chain seq x y z
N MET A 1 144.01 46.45 -22.60
CA MET A 1 144.63 45.14 -22.91
C MET A 1 146.11 45.05 -22.50
N ARG A 2 147.11 45.64 -23.18
CA ARG A 2 148.55 45.46 -22.81
C ARG A 2 148.95 45.96 -21.41
N HIS A 3 148.40 47.07 -20.94
CA HIS A 3 148.69 47.62 -19.61
C HIS A 3 148.12 46.77 -18.46
N GLN A 4 146.96 46.14 -18.69
CA GLN A 4 146.28 45.27 -17.73
C GLN A 4 147.09 44.00 -17.43
N ALA A 5 147.86 43.51 -18.42
CA ALA A 5 148.78 42.39 -18.23
C ALA A 5 150.00 42.76 -17.35
N PHE A 6 150.57 43.97 -17.52
CA PHE A 6 151.69 44.46 -16.72
C PHE A 6 151.33 44.70 -15.26
N GLN A 7 150.11 45.20 -14.99
CA GLN A 7 149.61 45.41 -13.63
C GLN A 7 149.37 44.08 -12.87
N ALA A 8 148.96 43.02 -13.58
CA ALA A 8 148.83 41.68 -13.01
C ALA A 8 150.21 41.05 -12.68
N GLU A 9 151.24 41.27 -13.49
CA GLU A 9 152.62 40.84 -13.21
C GLU A 9 153.22 41.55 -11.98
N LEU A 10 152.90 42.83 -11.78
CA LEU A 10 153.34 43.60 -10.62
C LEU A 10 152.77 43.03 -9.31
N GLN A 11 151.45 42.77 -9.28
CA GLN A 11 150.76 42.16 -8.11
C GLN A 11 151.32 40.78 -7.76
N ALA A 12 151.69 39.97 -8.76
CA ALA A 12 152.27 38.65 -8.53
C ALA A 12 153.66 38.67 -7.85
N ASN A 13 154.46 39.73 -8.03
CA ASN A 13 155.79 39.85 -7.43
C ASN A 13 155.78 40.45 -6.00
N LYS A 14 154.64 40.99 -5.53
CA LYS A 14 154.47 41.53 -4.17
C LYS A 14 154.68 40.46 -3.08
N ALA A 15 154.19 39.25 -3.31
CA ALA A 15 154.39 38.11 -2.41
C ALA A 15 155.87 37.70 -2.23
N ARG A 16 156.72 37.98 -3.21
CA ARG A 16 158.17 37.74 -3.12
C ARG A 16 158.87 38.76 -2.20
N LEU A 17 158.39 40.00 -2.18
CA LEU A 17 158.89 41.06 -1.31
C LEU A 17 158.59 40.74 0.18
N GLU A 18 157.37 40.29 0.48
CA GLU A 18 156.95 39.87 1.83
C GLU A 18 157.75 38.68 2.37
N GLN A 19 158.04 37.69 1.51
CA GLN A 19 158.91 36.56 1.86
C GLN A 19 160.34 37.02 2.20
N LEU A 20 160.86 38.01 1.45
CA LEU A 20 162.16 38.62 1.71
C LEU A 20 162.16 39.39 3.04
N HIS A 21 161.05 40.05 3.37
CA HIS A 21 160.84 40.74 4.64
C HIS A 21 160.83 39.78 5.84
N HIS A 22 160.08 38.67 5.74
CA HIS A 22 160.07 37.65 6.80
C HIS A 22 161.43 36.95 6.96
N ALA A 23 162.15 36.70 5.86
CA ALA A 23 163.49 36.12 5.92
C ALA A 23 164.49 37.07 6.59
N ALA A 24 164.36 38.38 6.37
CA ALA A 24 165.18 39.41 7.00
C ALA A 24 164.89 39.56 8.50
N GLU A 25 163.62 39.54 8.92
CA GLU A 25 163.21 39.56 10.33
C GLU A 25 163.73 38.34 11.11
N HIS A 26 163.65 37.13 10.52
CA HIS A 26 164.20 35.93 11.14
C HIS A 26 165.73 35.98 11.27
N LEU A 27 166.42 36.59 10.30
CA LEU A 27 167.87 36.81 10.36
C LEU A 27 168.26 37.84 11.44
N ALA A 28 167.40 38.85 11.65
CA ALA A 28 167.53 39.84 12.71
C ALA A 28 167.32 39.26 14.11
N GLU A 29 166.42 38.28 14.27
CA GLU A 29 166.17 37.58 15.54
C GLU A 29 167.29 36.59 15.92
N GLU A 30 167.82 35.81 14.97
CA GLU A 30 168.88 34.83 15.25
C GLU A 30 170.25 35.47 15.55
N LYS A 31 170.52 36.65 15.00
CA LYS A 31 171.77 37.40 15.24
C LYS A 31 171.51 38.90 15.47
N PRO A 32 171.21 39.30 16.71
CA PRO A 32 170.94 40.70 17.06
C PRO A 32 172.15 41.64 16.90
N GLU A 33 173.33 41.13 16.54
CA GLU A 33 174.52 41.92 16.20
C GLU A 33 174.49 42.48 14.76
N PHE A 34 173.60 41.98 13.88
CA PHE A 34 173.49 42.43 12.47
C PHE A 34 172.20 43.19 12.13
N THR A 35 171.29 43.38 13.09
CA THR A 35 170.09 44.24 12.94
C THR A 35 170.43 45.63 12.45
N GLY A 36 171.58 46.20 12.84
CA GLY A 36 172.06 47.50 12.35
C GLY A 36 172.35 47.58 10.84
N ILE A 37 172.36 46.46 10.10
CA ILE A 37 172.58 46.40 8.64
C ILE A 37 171.31 45.94 7.90
N ILE A 38 170.54 45.02 8.49
CA ILE A 38 169.39 44.39 7.84
C ILE A 38 168.23 45.39 7.65
N ASP A 39 167.84 46.09 8.72
CA ASP A 39 166.70 47.01 8.71
C ASP A 39 166.80 48.11 7.62
N PRO A 40 167.92 48.85 7.47
CA PRO A 40 168.00 49.91 6.46
C PRO A 40 167.91 49.39 5.02
N GLN A 41 168.35 48.16 4.71
CA GLN A 41 168.21 47.60 3.36
C GLN A 41 166.77 47.16 3.05
N MET A 42 166.03 46.67 4.05
CA MET A 42 164.63 46.30 3.87
C MET A 42 163.76 47.53 3.63
N VAL A 43 163.98 48.61 4.39
CA VAL A 43 163.28 49.88 4.21
C VAL A 43 163.53 50.49 2.82
N GLU A 44 164.74 50.39 2.29
CA GLU A 44 165.06 50.88 0.94
C GLU A 44 164.36 50.06 -0.15
N LEU A 45 164.30 48.73 -0.01
CA LEU A 45 163.62 47.84 -0.96
C LEU A 45 162.10 48.10 -1.00
N GLU A 46 161.51 48.36 0.17
CA GLU A 46 160.08 48.62 0.33
C GLU A 46 159.69 49.98 -0.27
N GLN A 47 160.51 51.02 -0.09
CA GLN A 47 160.31 52.31 -0.76
C GLN A 47 160.37 52.21 -2.29
N GLN A 48 161.29 51.42 -2.85
CA GLN A 48 161.39 51.25 -4.31
C GLN A 48 160.19 50.50 -4.90
N TRP A 49 159.67 49.50 -4.18
CA TRP A 49 158.46 48.76 -4.58
C TRP A 49 157.21 49.67 -4.56
N GLU A 50 157.04 50.44 -3.48
CA GLU A 50 155.92 51.36 -3.32
C GLU A 50 155.90 52.42 -4.44
N GLN A 51 157.09 52.89 -4.86
CA GLN A 51 157.22 53.84 -5.95
C GLN A 51 156.91 53.23 -7.34
N LEU A 52 157.22 51.94 -7.56
CA LEU A 52 156.88 51.22 -8.79
C LEU A 52 155.38 50.89 -8.88
N GLU A 53 154.74 50.54 -7.76
CA GLU A 53 153.29 50.29 -7.65
C GLU A 53 152.52 51.57 -7.99
N LYS A 54 152.89 52.69 -7.37
CA LYS A 54 152.27 53.99 -7.59
C LYS A 54 152.37 54.47 -9.05
N THR A 55 153.55 54.38 -9.66
CA THR A 55 153.76 54.84 -11.06
C THR A 55 153.05 53.95 -12.09
N THR A 56 152.87 52.66 -11.80
CA THR A 56 152.12 51.74 -12.67
C THR A 56 150.62 52.03 -12.60
N GLU A 57 150.10 52.26 -11.40
CA GLU A 57 148.69 52.60 -11.14
C GLU A 57 148.30 53.94 -11.79
N GLU A 58 149.15 54.95 -11.66
CA GLU A 58 148.99 56.26 -12.33
C GLU A 58 148.96 56.15 -13.86
N LYS A 59 149.75 55.24 -14.45
CA LYS A 59 149.74 55.00 -15.90
C LYS A 59 148.48 54.24 -16.36
N GLY A 60 147.90 53.41 -15.50
CA GLY A 60 146.67 52.66 -15.78
C GLY A 60 145.42 53.50 -15.77
N GLN A 61 145.30 54.39 -14.80
CA GLN A 61 144.24 55.39 -14.77
C GLN A 61 144.26 56.23 -16.04
N ARG A 62 145.42 56.80 -16.42
CA ARG A 62 145.53 57.63 -17.64
C ARG A 62 145.11 56.91 -18.93
N LEU A 63 145.37 55.61 -19.05
CA LEU A 63 144.97 54.82 -20.22
C LEU A 63 143.47 54.47 -20.22
N PHE A 64 142.89 54.21 -19.05
CA PHE A 64 141.45 53.95 -18.92
C PHE A 64 140.65 55.23 -19.18
N ASP A 65 141.14 56.37 -18.70
CA ASP A 65 140.51 57.67 -18.91
C ASP A 65 140.52 58.10 -20.39
N ALA A 66 141.60 57.79 -21.12
CA ALA A 66 141.66 58.05 -22.57
C ALA A 66 140.66 57.22 -23.40
N ASN A 67 140.23 56.05 -22.91
CA ASN A 67 139.27 55.17 -23.60
C ASN A 67 137.81 55.47 -23.24
N ARG A 68 137.56 56.12 -22.09
CA ARG A 68 136.21 56.44 -21.59
C ARG A 68 135.42 57.34 -22.55
N GLN A 69 136.10 58.28 -23.21
CA GLN A 69 135.51 59.17 -24.20
C GLN A 69 135.04 58.42 -25.47
N GLN A 70 135.83 57.46 -25.98
CA GLN A 70 135.47 56.72 -27.19
C GLN A 70 134.23 55.84 -26.99
N LEU A 71 134.13 55.14 -25.87
CA LEU A 71 132.97 54.30 -25.54
C LEU A 71 131.68 55.12 -25.41
N TYR A 72 131.78 56.32 -24.84
CA TYR A 72 130.66 57.24 -24.70
C TYR A 72 130.15 57.72 -26.08
N VAL A 73 131.05 58.18 -26.95
CA VAL A 73 130.69 58.65 -28.30
C VAL A 73 130.09 57.53 -29.14
N GLN A 74 130.62 56.31 -29.04
CA GLN A 74 130.05 55.14 -29.73
C GLN A 74 128.63 54.84 -29.23
N SER A 75 128.43 54.76 -27.91
CA SER A 75 127.14 54.42 -27.31
C SER A 75 126.07 55.47 -27.60
N ILE A 76 126.44 56.75 -27.61
CA ILE A 76 125.54 57.83 -28.01
C ILE A 76 125.21 57.78 -29.51
N GLY A 77 126.18 57.44 -30.36
CA GLY A 77 125.94 57.22 -31.78
C GLY A 77 124.93 56.08 -32.03
N GLU A 78 125.03 54.99 -31.29
CA GLU A 78 124.08 53.86 -31.39
C GLU A 78 122.65 54.26 -30.99
N VAL A 79 122.47 55.06 -29.92
CA VAL A 79 121.14 55.59 -29.55
C VAL A 79 120.62 56.59 -30.57
N GLN A 80 121.50 57.42 -31.13
CA GLN A 80 121.14 58.39 -32.16
C GLN A 80 120.66 57.70 -33.45
N ASP A 81 121.38 56.68 -33.91
CA ASP A 81 121.03 55.90 -35.10
C ASP A 81 119.68 55.19 -34.91
N TRP A 82 119.44 54.62 -33.72
CA TRP A 82 118.14 54.04 -33.40
C TRP A 82 117.02 55.09 -33.32
N ALA A 83 117.27 56.25 -32.70
CA ALA A 83 116.28 57.34 -32.61
C ALA A 83 115.89 57.86 -34.00
N GLN A 84 116.86 57.99 -34.92
CA GLN A 84 116.60 58.35 -36.31
C GLN A 84 115.80 57.26 -37.06
N GLN A 85 116.11 55.98 -36.83
CA GLN A 85 115.34 54.87 -37.41
C GLN A 85 113.90 54.84 -36.88
N LEU A 86 113.68 55.07 -35.58
CA LEU A 86 112.36 55.15 -34.98
C LEU A 86 111.57 56.36 -35.51
N GLU A 87 112.21 57.52 -35.64
CA GLU A 87 111.60 58.71 -36.22
C GLU A 87 111.14 58.46 -37.66
N GLN A 88 111.95 57.77 -38.48
CA GLN A 88 111.54 57.35 -39.83
C GLN A 88 110.36 56.37 -39.82
N GLN A 89 110.31 55.43 -38.86
CA GLN A 89 109.21 54.47 -38.72
C GLN A 89 107.90 55.11 -38.22
N ILE A 90 107.97 56.22 -37.49
CA ILE A 90 106.79 56.98 -37.04
C ILE A 90 106.29 57.92 -38.15
N VAL A 91 107.20 58.51 -38.94
CA VAL A 91 106.87 59.43 -40.04
C VAL A 91 106.41 58.68 -41.30
N SER A 92 106.87 57.44 -41.50
CA SER A 92 106.35 56.60 -42.59
C SER A 92 104.90 56.19 -42.26
N PRO A 93 103.90 56.57 -43.08
CA PRO A 93 102.56 56.01 -42.93
C PRO A 93 102.69 54.49 -43.05
N GLU A 94 102.23 53.77 -42.03
CA GLU A 94 102.16 52.32 -42.04
C GLU A 94 101.43 51.89 -43.32
N ALA A 95 102.06 51.03 -44.14
CA ALA A 95 101.70 50.79 -45.54
C ALA A 95 100.25 50.32 -45.77
N ALA A 96 99.55 49.92 -44.70
CA ALA A 96 98.10 49.86 -44.64
C ALA A 96 97.62 50.06 -43.20
N PRO A 97 96.54 50.83 -42.95
CA PRO A 97 95.90 50.85 -41.64
C PRO A 97 95.34 49.45 -41.31
N PRO A 98 95.42 49.00 -40.04
CA PRO A 98 94.92 47.67 -39.65
C PRO A 98 93.42 47.56 -39.93
N GLN A 99 93.01 46.46 -40.59
CA GLN A 99 91.68 46.27 -41.16
C GLN A 99 90.78 45.36 -40.32
N ASP A 100 91.34 44.62 -39.36
CA ASP A 100 90.62 43.70 -38.49
C ASP A 100 91.24 43.61 -37.09
N ARG A 101 90.55 42.98 -36.14
CA ARG A 101 91.03 42.86 -34.75
C ARG A 101 92.39 42.16 -34.66
N ILE A 102 92.63 41.16 -35.50
CA ILE A 102 93.88 40.38 -35.48
C ILE A 102 95.07 41.27 -35.90
N THR A 103 94.91 42.04 -36.98
CA THR A 103 95.94 42.98 -37.43
C THR A 103 96.16 44.11 -36.43
N VAL A 104 95.11 44.60 -35.75
CA VAL A 104 95.27 45.56 -34.63
C VAL A 104 96.02 44.95 -33.45
N ASP A 105 95.73 43.71 -33.05
CA ASP A 105 96.43 43.03 -31.95
C ASP A 105 97.93 42.82 -32.27
N VAL A 106 98.27 42.50 -33.52
CA VAL A 106 99.66 42.42 -33.99
C VAL A 106 100.34 43.80 -33.98
N ALA A 107 99.66 44.85 -34.45
CA ALA A 107 100.18 46.22 -34.42
C ALA A 107 100.36 46.74 -32.98
N MET A 108 99.45 46.41 -32.06
CA MET A 108 99.57 46.70 -30.62
C MET A 108 100.76 45.99 -29.99
N GLN A 109 101.00 44.73 -30.35
CA GLN A 109 102.17 43.99 -29.89
C GLN A 109 103.46 44.64 -30.39
N ARG A 110 103.50 45.08 -31.65
CA ARG A 110 104.64 45.80 -32.22
C ARG A 110 104.87 47.16 -31.56
N GLN A 111 103.79 47.92 -31.29
CA GLN A 111 103.84 49.17 -30.54
C GLN A 111 104.44 48.97 -29.14
N LYS A 112 104.05 47.88 -28.45
CA LYS A 112 104.59 47.54 -27.12
C LYS A 112 106.08 47.19 -27.17
N GLU A 113 106.55 46.50 -28.20
CA GLU A 113 107.98 46.22 -28.42
C GLU A 113 108.77 47.52 -28.60
N LEU A 114 108.26 48.45 -29.41
CA LEU A 114 108.88 49.77 -29.63
C LEU A 114 108.94 50.61 -28.35
N GLU A 115 107.88 50.59 -27.53
CA GLU A 115 107.87 51.27 -26.22
C GLU A 115 108.85 50.65 -25.21
N GLN A 116 109.04 49.33 -25.24
CA GLN A 116 110.05 48.66 -24.42
C GLN A 116 111.48 49.01 -24.86
N GLU A 117 111.72 49.07 -26.17
CA GLU A 117 113.00 49.53 -26.72
C GLU A 117 113.26 51.00 -26.37
N MET A 118 112.24 51.86 -26.48
CA MET A 118 112.28 53.26 -26.04
C MET A 118 112.65 53.40 -24.57
N SER A 119 112.00 52.64 -23.69
CA SER A 119 112.31 52.65 -22.25
C SER A 119 113.74 52.20 -21.97
N LYS A 120 114.26 51.20 -22.69
CA LYS A 120 115.65 50.74 -22.56
C LYS A 120 116.64 51.81 -23.02
N ASN A 121 116.34 52.51 -24.11
CA ASN A 121 117.21 53.56 -24.64
C ASN A 121 117.22 54.82 -23.78
N VAL A 122 116.09 55.17 -23.14
CA VAL A 122 116.05 56.22 -22.11
C VAL A 122 116.92 55.83 -20.91
N GLN A 123 116.79 54.59 -20.40
CA GLN A 123 117.66 54.08 -19.32
C GLN A 123 119.15 54.04 -19.72
N HIS A 124 119.43 53.77 -21.00
CA HIS A 124 120.79 53.79 -21.52
C HIS A 124 121.37 55.22 -21.54
N LEU A 125 120.58 56.24 -21.91
CA LEU A 125 120.98 57.64 -21.82
C LEU A 125 121.19 58.11 -20.38
N ASP A 126 120.35 57.66 -19.43
CA ASP A 126 120.55 57.94 -18.00
C ASP A 126 121.87 57.34 -17.49
N SER A 127 122.19 56.11 -17.92
CA SER A 127 123.48 55.47 -17.59
C SER A 127 124.66 56.23 -18.20
N LEU A 128 124.50 56.79 -19.40
CA LEU A 128 125.52 57.63 -20.04
C LEU A 128 125.66 58.99 -19.34
N GLN A 129 124.58 59.56 -18.80
CA GLN A 129 124.64 60.75 -17.95
C GLN A 129 125.52 60.56 -16.71
N GLU A 130 125.48 59.39 -16.07
CA GLU A 130 126.41 59.07 -14.97
C GLU A 130 127.87 59.03 -15.43
N MET A 131 128.14 58.58 -16.66
CA MET A 131 129.49 58.56 -17.23
C MET A 131 130.03 59.96 -17.56
N GLU A 132 129.16 60.94 -17.86
CA GLU A 132 129.56 62.33 -18.09
C GLU A 132 130.18 62.98 -16.86
N GLN A 133 129.66 62.71 -15.66
CA GLN A 133 130.19 63.29 -14.41
C GLN A 133 131.68 62.97 -14.24
N LYS A 134 132.07 61.74 -14.63
CA LYS A 134 133.47 61.31 -14.61
C LYS A 134 134.27 61.89 -15.78
N LEU A 135 133.66 62.17 -16.93
CA LEU A 135 134.34 62.84 -18.06
C LEU A 135 134.59 64.33 -17.79
N GLU A 136 133.72 64.98 -17.01
CA GLU A 136 133.84 66.38 -16.56
C GLU A 136 135.10 66.62 -15.70
N GLU A 137 135.47 65.66 -14.84
CA GLU A 137 136.69 65.73 -14.02
C GLU A 137 138.00 65.64 -14.83
N MET A 138 137.97 64.99 -16.00
CA MET A 138 139.17 64.67 -16.78
C MET A 138 139.42 65.61 -17.98
N GLN A 139 138.36 66.09 -18.64
CA GLN A 139 138.45 66.91 -19.86
C GLN A 139 137.33 67.98 -19.90
N PRO A 140 137.50 69.11 -19.17
CA PRO A 140 136.47 70.15 -19.10
C PRO A 140 136.23 70.89 -20.43
N GLU A 141 137.17 70.86 -21.37
CA GLU A 141 137.05 71.61 -22.64
C GLU A 141 136.11 70.95 -23.67
N GLN A 142 135.87 69.63 -23.59
CA GLN A 142 135.04 68.89 -24.57
C GLN A 142 133.70 68.40 -24.00
N ILE A 143 133.50 68.50 -22.68
CA ILE A 143 132.30 68.01 -21.99
C ILE A 143 131.02 68.75 -22.42
N GLU A 144 131.12 70.04 -22.77
CA GLU A 144 129.96 70.85 -23.10
C GLU A 144 129.34 70.46 -24.46
N GLN A 145 130.18 70.09 -25.46
CA GLN A 145 129.70 69.55 -26.74
C GLN A 145 129.11 68.15 -26.59
N ILE A 146 129.74 67.30 -25.78
CA ILE A 146 129.29 65.93 -25.48
C ILE A 146 127.93 65.96 -24.75
N ARG A 147 127.80 66.82 -23.73
CA ARG A 147 126.57 67.06 -22.97
C ARG A 147 125.47 67.64 -23.86
N ALA A 148 125.80 68.60 -24.74
CA ALA A 148 124.85 69.14 -25.72
C ALA A 148 124.32 68.05 -26.66
N HIS A 149 125.18 67.11 -27.09
CA HIS A 149 124.80 66.01 -27.97
C HIS A 149 123.87 65.00 -27.28
N ARG A 150 124.14 64.60 -26.01
CA ARG A 150 123.21 63.79 -25.22
C ARG A 150 121.87 64.50 -25.03
N ILE A 151 121.89 65.77 -24.62
CA ILE A 151 120.67 66.56 -24.39
C ILE A 151 119.83 66.61 -25.68
N ALA A 152 120.45 66.83 -26.84
CA ALA A 152 119.75 66.84 -28.12
C ALA A 152 119.06 65.49 -28.43
N ILE A 153 119.71 64.36 -28.12
CA ILE A 153 119.13 63.02 -28.33
C ILE A 153 118.03 62.73 -27.28
N THR A 154 118.20 63.16 -26.03
CA THR A 154 117.16 63.08 -25.00
C THR A 154 115.93 63.90 -25.40
N GLU A 155 116.11 65.12 -25.91
CA GLU A 155 115.03 65.95 -26.45
C GLU A 155 114.37 65.31 -27.68
N GLN A 156 115.15 64.68 -28.56
CA GLN A 156 114.61 63.95 -29.72
C GLN A 156 113.75 62.77 -29.27
N LEU A 157 114.21 61.95 -28.32
CA LEU A 157 113.41 60.85 -27.75
C LEU A 157 112.16 61.37 -27.04
N GLN A 158 112.27 62.44 -26.24
CA GLN A 158 111.12 63.03 -25.56
C GLN A 158 110.07 63.56 -26.56
N ARG A 159 110.51 64.11 -27.70
CA ARG A 159 109.63 64.52 -28.78
C ARG A 159 108.94 63.35 -29.48
N LEU A 160 109.59 62.19 -29.57
CA LEU A 160 109.03 60.96 -30.16
C LEU A 160 108.07 60.22 -29.21
N GLN A 161 108.07 60.54 -27.93
CA GLN A 161 107.16 59.91 -26.95
C GLN A 161 105.69 60.27 -27.18
N ALA A 162 105.39 61.55 -27.43
CA ALA A 162 104.03 62.01 -27.70
C ALA A 162 103.37 61.32 -28.93
N PRO A 163 104.03 61.22 -30.11
CA PRO A 163 103.45 60.51 -31.26
C PRO A 163 103.36 58.99 -31.06
N LEU A 164 104.25 58.37 -30.26
CA LEU A 164 104.10 56.95 -29.87
C LEU A 164 102.89 56.73 -28.96
N ASP A 165 102.70 57.60 -27.96
CA ASP A 165 101.53 57.55 -27.07
C ASP A 165 100.22 57.80 -27.86
N GLU A 166 100.25 58.72 -28.83
CA GLU A 166 99.12 58.97 -29.73
C GLU A 166 98.83 57.76 -30.63
N ARG A 167 99.87 57.13 -31.20
CA ARG A 167 99.73 55.89 -31.97
C ARG A 167 99.17 54.74 -31.13
N ARG A 168 99.63 54.56 -29.89
CA ARG A 168 99.06 53.58 -28.95
C ARG A 168 97.58 53.84 -28.69
N ARG A 169 97.21 55.07 -28.34
CA ARG A 169 95.80 55.45 -28.13
C ARG A 169 94.96 55.21 -29.38
N ASN A 170 95.48 55.46 -30.58
CA ASN A 170 94.79 55.20 -31.84
C ASN A 170 94.57 53.70 -32.09
N LEU A 171 95.57 52.87 -31.82
CA LEU A 171 95.45 51.42 -31.93
C LEU A 171 94.52 50.82 -30.87
N GLU A 172 94.56 51.31 -29.63
CA GLU A 172 93.62 50.93 -28.57
C GLU A 172 92.18 51.29 -28.92
N ARG A 173 91.95 52.50 -29.48
CA ARG A 173 90.63 52.91 -29.98
C ARG A 173 90.14 52.01 -31.12
N LYS A 174 91.00 51.69 -32.10
CA LYS A 174 90.66 50.75 -33.18
C LYS A 174 90.37 49.34 -32.67
N LYS A 175 91.12 48.86 -31.67
CA LYS A 175 90.87 47.56 -31.01
C LYS A 175 89.50 47.54 -30.33
N ALA A 176 89.21 48.60 -29.57
CA ALA A 176 87.92 48.76 -28.89
C ALA A 176 86.77 48.86 -29.90
N ALA A 177 86.96 49.54 -31.04
CA ALA A 177 85.99 49.61 -32.13
C ALA A 177 85.68 48.23 -32.76
N PHE A 178 86.71 47.46 -33.13
CA PHE A 178 86.48 46.11 -33.66
C PHE A 178 85.87 45.16 -32.63
N GLN A 179 86.26 45.29 -31.36
CA GLN A 179 85.66 44.54 -30.28
C GLN A 179 84.18 44.87 -30.12
N PHE A 180 83.84 46.15 -30.07
CA PHE A 180 82.46 46.64 -30.01
C PHE A 180 81.61 46.11 -31.17
N MET A 181 82.11 46.20 -32.41
CA MET A 181 81.38 45.72 -33.59
C MET A 181 81.10 44.22 -33.54
N ARG A 182 82.06 43.43 -33.05
CA ARG A 182 81.88 42.00 -32.83
C ARG A 182 80.86 41.73 -31.72
N ASP A 183 80.99 42.41 -30.58
CA ASP A 183 80.08 42.23 -29.45
C ASP A 183 78.63 42.56 -29.87
N VAL A 184 78.40 43.60 -30.68
CA VAL A 184 77.06 43.92 -31.22
C VAL A 184 76.51 42.81 -32.10
N GLU A 185 77.31 42.25 -33.03
CA GLU A 185 76.83 41.19 -33.92
C GLU A 185 76.64 39.85 -33.19
N ASP A 186 77.51 39.52 -32.23
CA ASP A 186 77.37 38.34 -31.37
C ASP A 186 76.07 38.42 -30.54
N GLU A 187 75.73 39.59 -29.97
CA GLU A 187 74.47 39.79 -29.25
C GLU A 187 73.25 39.80 -30.17
N LYS A 188 73.34 40.38 -31.36
CA LYS A 188 72.25 40.28 -32.36
C LYS A 188 71.96 38.83 -32.74
N LEU A 189 72.99 38.00 -32.87
CA LEU A 189 72.83 36.57 -33.11
C LEU A 189 72.16 35.88 -31.91
N TRP A 190 72.57 36.20 -30.69
CA TRP A 190 71.94 35.69 -29.48
C TRP A 190 70.44 36.04 -29.42
N VAL A 191 70.08 37.29 -29.72
CA VAL A 191 68.68 37.72 -29.83
C VAL A 191 67.94 36.95 -30.92
N ALA A 192 68.54 36.78 -32.09
CA ALA A 192 67.96 36.05 -33.21
C ALA A 192 67.69 34.56 -32.89
N GLU A 193 68.52 33.92 -32.06
CA GLU A 193 68.28 32.54 -31.61
C GLU A 193 67.09 32.42 -30.64
N ARG A 194 66.85 33.44 -29.80
CA ARG A 194 65.77 33.45 -28.81
C ARG A 194 64.45 33.94 -29.39
N MET A 195 64.49 34.70 -30.47
CA MET A 195 63.32 35.30 -31.11
C MET A 195 62.24 34.26 -31.48
N PRO A 196 62.53 33.12 -32.13
CA PRO A 196 61.50 32.12 -32.47
C PRO A 196 60.83 31.48 -31.24
N ILE A 197 61.57 31.38 -30.12
CA ILE A 197 61.05 30.84 -28.86
C ILE A 197 60.05 31.82 -28.25
N ALA A 198 60.35 33.13 -28.31
CA ALA A 198 59.44 34.18 -27.87
C ALA A 198 58.20 34.28 -28.79
N GLU A 199 58.39 34.23 -30.11
CA GLU A 199 57.33 34.42 -31.11
C GLU A 199 56.33 33.26 -31.22
N SER A 200 56.67 32.08 -30.70
CA SER A 200 55.81 30.90 -30.83
C SER A 200 54.35 31.17 -30.41
N LEU A 201 53.39 30.82 -31.26
CA LEU A 201 51.96 31.06 -30.99
C LEU A 201 51.30 29.96 -30.13
N ALA A 202 52.06 28.96 -29.70
CA ALA A 202 51.53 27.83 -28.94
C ALA A 202 51.04 28.27 -27.55
N ILE A 203 49.76 28.04 -27.27
CA ILE A 203 49.10 28.34 -25.99
C ILE A 203 48.90 27.11 -25.09
N GLY A 204 49.02 25.89 -25.65
CA GLY A 204 48.82 24.61 -24.97
C GLY A 204 47.35 24.14 -24.97
N ASP A 205 47.15 22.83 -24.88
CA ASP A 205 45.83 22.18 -25.01
C ASP A 205 45.13 21.96 -23.65
N SER A 206 45.84 22.19 -22.54
CA SER A 206 45.32 22.03 -21.19
C SER A 206 45.83 23.13 -20.25
N LEU A 207 45.16 23.33 -19.12
CA LEU A 207 45.61 24.24 -18.06
C LEU A 207 47.03 23.92 -17.59
N PHE A 208 47.37 22.63 -17.49
CA PHE A 208 48.71 22.19 -17.10
C PHE A 208 49.76 22.56 -18.15
N ASP A 209 49.48 22.31 -19.44
CA ASP A 209 50.39 22.66 -20.53
C ASP A 209 50.57 24.17 -20.66
N CYS A 210 49.50 24.94 -20.51
CA CYS A 210 49.54 26.40 -20.51
C CYS A 210 50.43 26.93 -19.36
N ASN A 211 50.25 26.41 -18.14
CA ASN A 211 51.08 26.75 -16.99
C ASN A 211 52.55 26.37 -17.18
N ARG A 212 52.83 25.23 -17.82
CA ARG A 212 54.20 24.84 -18.20
C ARG A 212 54.80 25.85 -19.17
N LEU A 213 54.06 26.25 -20.21
CA LEU A 213 54.50 27.25 -21.19
C LEU A 213 54.72 28.64 -20.56
N GLN A 214 53.89 29.03 -19.58
CA GLN A 214 54.12 30.26 -18.81
C GLN A 214 55.43 30.21 -18.03
N LYS A 215 55.71 29.09 -17.34
CA LYS A 215 56.98 28.90 -16.63
C LYS A 215 58.18 28.97 -17.58
N ASN A 216 58.09 28.32 -18.74
CA ASN A 216 59.14 28.38 -19.77
C ASN A 216 59.36 29.81 -20.26
N THR A 217 58.27 30.57 -20.47
CA THR A 217 58.33 31.98 -20.87
C THR A 217 58.95 32.85 -19.77
N GLN A 218 58.66 32.56 -18.51
CA GLN A 218 59.28 33.24 -17.37
C GLN A 218 60.79 32.93 -17.26
N SER A 219 61.20 31.69 -17.54
CA SER A 219 62.62 31.33 -17.62
C SER A 219 63.33 32.11 -18.74
N LEU A 220 62.74 32.18 -19.94
CA LEU A 220 63.27 32.98 -21.04
C LEU A 220 63.38 34.47 -20.67
N ARG A 221 62.37 35.02 -20.00
CA ARG A 221 62.42 36.40 -19.48
C ARG A 221 63.58 36.59 -18.50
N ASN A 222 63.78 35.66 -17.57
CA ASN A 222 64.89 35.73 -16.62
C ASN A 222 66.25 35.64 -17.35
N GLU A 223 66.37 34.81 -18.39
CA GLU A 223 67.57 34.76 -19.22
C GLU A 223 67.87 36.11 -19.89
N VAL A 224 66.85 36.76 -20.47
CA VAL A 224 66.95 38.10 -21.07
C VAL A 224 67.31 39.15 -20.02
N ASP A 225 66.64 39.17 -18.86
CA ASP A 225 66.92 40.10 -17.77
C ASP A 225 68.35 39.94 -17.22
N ASN A 226 68.89 38.72 -17.21
CA ASN A 226 70.28 38.45 -16.81
C ASN A 226 71.30 38.89 -17.86
N HIS A 227 70.94 38.96 -19.15
CA HIS A 227 71.79 39.46 -20.23
C HIS A 227 71.74 40.99 -20.39
N GLU A 228 70.72 41.64 -19.82
CA GLU A 228 70.55 43.11 -19.83
C GLU A 228 71.80 43.89 -19.35
N PRO A 229 72.54 43.50 -18.29
CA PRO A 229 73.75 44.21 -17.88
C PRO A 229 74.84 44.20 -18.96
N TRP A 230 74.94 43.12 -19.72
CA TRP A 230 75.92 42.97 -20.80
C TRP A 230 75.57 43.85 -22.01
N ILE A 231 74.29 43.90 -22.39
CA ILE A 231 73.78 44.85 -23.40
C ILE A 231 74.06 46.29 -22.98
N ASN A 232 73.84 46.64 -21.71
CA ASN A 232 74.16 47.96 -21.19
C ASN A 232 75.67 48.27 -21.21
N GLN A 233 76.52 47.26 -20.99
CA GLN A 233 77.97 47.42 -21.09
C GLN A 233 78.41 47.69 -22.53
N ILE A 234 77.87 46.96 -23.51
CA ILE A 234 78.12 47.18 -24.94
C ILE A 234 77.64 48.59 -25.34
N ARG A 235 76.45 48.99 -24.87
CA ARG A 235 75.93 50.35 -25.06
C ARG A 235 76.91 51.40 -24.54
N SER A 236 77.36 51.26 -23.30
CA SER A 236 78.33 52.18 -22.70
C SER A 236 79.67 52.22 -23.46
N ASN A 237 80.18 51.07 -23.91
CA ASN A 237 81.41 50.99 -24.70
C ASN A 237 81.27 51.70 -26.05
N GLY A 238 80.17 51.45 -26.77
CA GLY A 238 79.88 52.13 -28.05
C GLY A 238 79.72 53.64 -27.88
N GLN A 239 79.06 54.07 -26.80
CA GLN A 239 78.83 55.48 -26.49
C GLN A 239 80.14 56.22 -26.15
N LYS A 240 81.05 55.59 -25.40
CA LYS A 240 82.41 56.11 -25.16
C LYS A 240 83.19 56.29 -26.46
N LEU A 241 83.14 55.33 -27.38
CA LEU A 241 83.83 55.44 -28.68
C LEU A 241 83.30 56.59 -29.54
N ILE A 242 82.01 56.90 -29.42
CA ILE A 242 81.39 58.06 -30.07
C ILE A 242 81.84 59.37 -29.41
N GLU A 243 81.82 59.44 -28.08
CA GLU A 243 82.26 60.62 -27.31
C GLU A 243 83.74 60.94 -27.53
N GLU A 244 84.58 59.92 -27.71
CA GLU A 244 86.02 60.05 -28.03
C GLU A 244 86.29 60.44 -29.50
N GLY A 245 85.25 60.62 -30.32
CA GLY A 245 85.35 61.14 -31.69
C GLY A 245 85.99 60.18 -32.70
N HIS A 246 85.66 58.88 -32.62
CA HIS A 246 86.16 57.88 -33.57
C HIS A 246 85.69 58.15 -35.02
N GLU A 247 86.50 57.79 -36.03
CA GLU A 247 86.24 58.03 -37.45
C GLU A 247 84.90 57.42 -37.95
N ASP A 248 84.54 56.27 -37.38
CA ASP A 248 83.31 55.51 -37.68
C ASP A 248 82.14 55.78 -36.70
N ALA A 249 82.14 56.90 -35.96
CA ALA A 249 81.13 57.19 -34.94
C ALA A 249 79.67 57.06 -35.45
N ASP A 250 79.38 57.52 -36.67
CA ASP A 250 78.05 57.40 -37.28
C ASP A 250 77.61 55.93 -37.43
N LYS A 251 78.52 55.02 -37.79
CA LYS A 251 78.25 53.58 -37.88
C LYS A 251 77.99 52.97 -36.51
N PHE A 252 78.70 53.42 -35.48
CA PHE A 252 78.44 52.95 -34.10
C PHE A 252 77.06 53.39 -33.61
N VAL A 253 76.63 54.61 -33.94
CA VAL A 253 75.26 55.09 -33.65
C VAL A 253 74.22 54.21 -34.33
N GLU A 254 74.41 53.88 -35.62
CA GLU A 254 73.52 52.99 -36.36
C GLU A 254 73.47 51.60 -35.71
N LYS A 255 74.63 51.03 -35.35
CA LYS A 255 74.74 49.70 -34.74
C LYS A 255 74.13 49.62 -33.34
N LEU A 256 74.29 50.66 -32.52
CA LEU A 256 73.60 50.78 -31.24
C LEU A 256 72.08 50.83 -31.43
N LYS A 257 71.59 51.59 -32.40
CA LYS A 257 70.14 51.63 -32.72
C LYS A 257 69.62 50.28 -33.19
N GLU A 258 70.35 49.57 -34.04
CA GLU A 258 69.98 48.20 -34.45
C GLU A 258 69.88 47.28 -33.24
N LEU A 259 70.90 47.29 -32.36
CA LEU A 259 70.92 46.46 -31.16
C LEU A 259 69.75 46.80 -30.23
N ASP A 260 69.54 48.08 -29.92
CA ASP A 260 68.44 48.54 -29.06
C ASP A 260 67.07 48.13 -29.64
N ASN A 261 66.85 48.33 -30.94
CA ASN A 261 65.59 47.94 -31.60
C ASN A 261 65.35 46.42 -31.53
N THR A 262 66.39 45.61 -31.76
CA THR A 262 66.25 44.13 -31.70
C THR A 262 66.05 43.64 -30.26
N TRP A 263 66.73 44.26 -29.29
CA TRP A 263 66.61 43.95 -27.87
C TRP A 263 65.24 44.33 -27.30
N GLU A 264 64.77 45.56 -27.58
CA GLU A 264 63.42 46.00 -27.21
C GLU A 264 62.35 45.16 -27.92
N GLY A 265 62.56 44.83 -29.20
CA GLY A 265 61.71 43.92 -29.95
C GLY A 265 61.54 42.56 -29.26
N LEU A 266 62.64 41.92 -28.84
CA LEU A 266 62.60 40.65 -28.10
C LEU A 266 61.81 40.79 -26.80
N LYS A 267 62.07 41.84 -26.00
CA LYS A 267 61.36 42.08 -24.74
C LYS A 267 59.86 42.28 -24.96
N ASN A 268 59.47 43.05 -25.98
CA ASN A 268 58.08 43.27 -26.34
C ASN A 268 57.38 41.96 -26.72
N VAL A 269 57.99 41.13 -27.57
CA VAL A 269 57.42 39.83 -27.98
C VAL A 269 57.29 38.87 -26.78
N ILE A 270 58.25 38.86 -25.85
CA ILE A 270 58.16 38.06 -24.62
C ILE A 270 56.98 38.52 -23.76
N GLU A 271 56.75 39.82 -23.61
CA GLU A 271 55.60 40.34 -22.85
C GLU A 271 54.27 40.05 -23.54
N GLU A 272 54.20 40.19 -24.86
CA GLU A 272 53.01 39.80 -25.64
C GLU A 272 52.70 38.31 -25.49
N ARG A 273 53.72 37.45 -25.58
CA ARG A 273 53.58 36.01 -25.35
C ARG A 273 53.07 35.73 -23.93
N LYS A 274 53.63 36.39 -22.93
CA LYS A 274 53.21 36.26 -21.51
C LYS A 274 51.75 36.64 -21.34
N GLN A 275 51.31 37.75 -21.92
CA GLN A 275 49.92 38.20 -21.85
C GLN A 275 48.99 37.20 -22.55
N ARG A 276 49.33 36.74 -23.76
CA ARG A 276 48.56 35.74 -24.50
C ARG A 276 48.41 34.43 -23.72
N LEU A 277 49.48 33.95 -23.08
CA LEU A 277 49.44 32.74 -22.25
C LEU A 277 48.61 32.93 -20.98
N LYS A 278 48.58 34.14 -20.40
CA LYS A 278 47.72 34.47 -19.27
C LYS A 278 46.24 34.48 -19.68
N ASP A 279 45.93 34.99 -20.87
CA ASP A 279 44.56 34.98 -21.41
C ASP A 279 44.10 33.56 -21.74
N ALA A 280 45.00 32.72 -22.28
CA ALA A 280 44.76 31.30 -22.48
C ALA A 280 44.58 30.53 -21.15
N GLU A 281 45.34 30.84 -20.10
CA GLU A 281 45.15 30.26 -18.77
C GLU A 281 43.77 30.58 -18.21
N ARG A 282 43.31 31.83 -18.31
CA ARG A 282 41.95 32.22 -17.90
C ARG A 282 40.87 31.41 -18.64
N ALA A 283 41.06 31.18 -19.94
CA ALA A 283 40.17 30.35 -20.75
C ALA A 283 40.19 28.88 -20.34
N HIS A 284 41.38 28.30 -20.16
CA HIS A 284 41.54 26.91 -19.71
C HIS A 284 40.98 26.68 -18.31
N GLN A 285 41.13 27.65 -17.40
CA GLN A 285 40.52 27.60 -16.07
C GLN A 285 38.99 27.57 -16.15
N TYR A 286 38.38 28.41 -17.00
CA TYR A 286 36.93 28.35 -17.23
C TYR A 286 36.48 26.98 -17.76
N LEU A 287 37.21 26.40 -18.72
CA LEU A 287 36.90 25.07 -19.26
C LEU A 287 37.02 23.97 -18.20
N TYR A 288 37.99 24.09 -17.28
CA TYR A 288 38.13 23.22 -16.13
C TYR A 288 36.94 23.36 -15.15
N ASP A 289 36.59 24.58 -14.77
CA ASP A 289 35.44 24.85 -13.88
C ASP A 289 34.12 24.31 -14.50
N CYS A 290 33.97 24.41 -15.83
CA CYS A 290 32.84 23.81 -16.54
C CYS A 290 32.81 22.28 -16.43
N ALA A 291 33.96 21.62 -16.52
CA ALA A 291 34.05 20.17 -16.37
C ALA A 291 33.69 19.74 -14.94
N GLU A 292 34.09 20.50 -13.91
CA GLU A 292 33.66 20.26 -12.53
C GLU A 292 32.15 20.43 -12.36
N ALA A 293 31.57 21.47 -12.96
CA ALA A 293 30.13 21.68 -12.95
C ALA A 293 29.37 20.56 -13.68
N GLU A 294 29.87 20.10 -14.83
CA GLU A 294 29.33 18.97 -15.60
C GLU A 294 29.36 17.67 -14.79
N ALA A 295 30.47 17.39 -14.10
CA ALA A 295 30.62 16.22 -13.25
C ALA A 295 29.59 16.24 -12.10
N TRP A 296 29.44 17.38 -11.43
CA TRP A 296 28.45 17.54 -10.36
C TRP A 296 27.01 17.34 -10.86
N MET A 297 26.65 17.96 -11.99
CA MET A 297 25.30 17.80 -12.58
C MET A 297 25.02 16.35 -13.00
N SER A 298 26.02 15.66 -13.58
CA SER A 298 25.90 14.25 -13.99
C SER A 298 25.70 13.31 -12.80
N GLU A 299 26.38 13.58 -11.68
CA GLU A 299 26.18 12.86 -10.42
C GLU A 299 24.75 13.06 -9.88
N GLN A 300 24.27 14.31 -9.87
CA GLN A 300 22.89 14.59 -9.43
C GLN A 300 21.85 13.96 -10.36
N GLU A 301 22.09 13.98 -11.67
CA GLU A 301 21.24 13.31 -12.66
C GLU A 301 21.15 11.80 -12.38
N LEU A 302 22.26 11.14 -12.05
CA LEU A 302 22.27 9.72 -11.69
C LEU A 302 21.40 9.43 -10.45
N TYR A 303 21.48 10.27 -9.41
CA TYR A 303 20.62 10.13 -8.22
C TYR A 303 19.13 10.36 -8.56
N MET A 304 18.86 11.26 -9.49
CA MET A 304 17.52 11.60 -9.97
C MET A 304 16.88 10.50 -10.82
N MET A 305 17.69 9.71 -11.54
CA MET A 305 17.24 8.59 -12.38
C MET A 305 16.89 7.32 -11.59
N GLN A 306 17.32 7.19 -10.33
CA GLN A 306 16.96 6.05 -9.50
C GLN A 306 15.46 6.04 -9.20
N ASP A 307 14.78 5.01 -9.69
CA ASP A 307 13.32 4.86 -9.60
C ASP A 307 12.92 4.24 -8.25
N GLU A 308 13.20 4.97 -7.18
CA GLU A 308 12.77 4.59 -5.83
C GLU A 308 11.35 5.09 -5.55
N ARG A 309 10.36 4.28 -5.90
CA ARG A 309 8.97 4.52 -5.49
C ARG A 309 8.79 4.19 -4.00
N GLY A 310 8.20 5.11 -3.25
CA GLY A 310 7.84 4.86 -1.85
C GLY A 310 6.90 3.67 -1.71
N LYS A 311 7.07 2.88 -0.64
CA LYS A 311 6.27 1.66 -0.39
C LYS A 311 4.93 1.94 0.30
N ASP A 312 4.84 3.11 0.92
CA ASP A 312 3.76 3.56 1.79
C ASP A 312 3.75 5.09 1.85
N GLU A 313 2.67 5.66 2.39
CA GLU A 313 2.46 7.11 2.50
C GLU A 313 3.64 7.80 3.24
N PHE A 314 4.08 7.22 4.36
CA PHE A 314 5.13 7.80 5.19
C PHE A 314 6.51 7.74 4.51
N SER A 315 6.85 6.60 3.88
CA SER A 315 8.08 6.49 3.09
C SER A 315 8.09 7.48 1.91
N THR A 316 6.96 7.63 1.21
CA THR A 316 6.82 8.59 0.09
C THR A 316 6.99 10.03 0.58
N GLN A 317 6.37 10.43 1.69
CA GLN A 317 6.58 11.75 2.29
C GLN A 317 8.05 12.01 2.68
N ASN A 318 8.75 10.99 3.19
CA ASN A 318 10.17 11.11 3.52
C ASN A 318 11.05 11.26 2.28
N GLN A 319 10.75 10.54 1.20
CA GLN A 319 11.42 10.71 -0.08
C GLN A 319 11.18 12.10 -0.67
N ILE A 320 9.95 12.61 -0.58
CA ILE A 320 9.62 13.99 -0.94
C ILE A 320 10.50 14.99 -0.18
N LYS A 321 10.60 14.88 1.14
CA LYS A 321 11.46 15.76 1.97
C LYS A 321 12.94 15.64 1.65
N ARG A 322 13.40 14.47 1.19
CA ARG A 322 14.79 14.29 0.71
C ARG A 322 14.97 14.98 -0.65
N HIS A 323 14.03 14.79 -1.56
CA HIS A 323 14.02 15.43 -2.88
C HIS A 323 13.94 16.96 -2.79
N GLU A 324 13.17 17.51 -1.84
CA GLU A 324 13.09 18.96 -1.60
C GLU A 324 14.44 19.56 -1.20
N ARG A 325 15.24 18.83 -0.40
CA ARG A 325 16.61 19.26 -0.07
C ARG A 325 17.52 19.25 -1.29
N LEU A 326 17.48 18.16 -2.07
CA LEU A 326 18.23 18.08 -3.32
C LEU A 326 17.81 19.18 -4.31
N GLN A 327 16.52 19.50 -4.40
CA GLN A 327 16.00 20.57 -5.25
C GLN A 327 16.49 21.95 -4.78
N GLN A 328 16.64 22.17 -3.47
CA GLN A 328 17.27 23.39 -2.94
C GLN A 328 18.75 23.47 -3.33
N GLU A 329 19.49 22.37 -3.25
CA GLU A 329 20.90 22.30 -3.67
C GLU A 329 21.04 22.62 -5.18
N ILE A 330 20.21 22.02 -6.03
CA ILE A 330 20.14 22.33 -7.47
C ILE A 330 19.77 23.80 -7.71
N GLY A 331 18.84 24.34 -6.91
CA GLY A 331 18.44 25.74 -6.98
C GLY A 331 19.57 26.70 -6.60
N GLN A 332 20.36 26.35 -5.57
CA GLN A 332 21.54 27.12 -5.17
C GLN A 332 22.64 27.06 -6.24
N PHE A 333 22.83 25.91 -6.89
CA PHE A 333 23.81 25.74 -7.98
C PHE A 333 23.56 26.68 -9.17
N ALA A 334 22.34 27.23 -9.31
CA ALA A 334 22.04 28.26 -10.31
C ALA A 334 22.96 29.49 -10.21
N THR A 335 23.48 29.82 -9.01
CA THR A 335 24.41 30.94 -8.86
C THR A 335 25.74 30.64 -9.55
N ILE A 336 26.24 29.41 -9.42
CA ILE A 336 27.47 28.95 -10.07
C ILE A 336 27.31 28.99 -11.60
N ILE A 337 26.18 28.50 -12.12
CA ILE A 337 25.88 28.55 -13.57
C ILE A 337 25.86 30.00 -14.09
N LYS A 338 25.27 30.94 -13.33
CA LYS A 338 25.26 32.37 -13.68
C LYS A 338 26.66 32.98 -13.64
N GLU A 339 27.47 32.64 -12.65
CA GLU A 339 28.85 33.10 -12.56
C GLU A 339 29.67 32.57 -13.74
N LEU A 340 29.57 31.29 -14.07
CA LEU A 340 30.19 30.70 -15.26
C LEU A 340 29.74 31.41 -16.54
N ALA A 341 28.44 31.67 -16.70
CA ALA A 341 27.91 32.41 -17.85
C ALA A 341 28.50 33.81 -17.96
N SER A 342 28.63 34.52 -16.83
CA SER A 342 29.24 35.86 -16.81
C SER A 342 30.73 35.83 -17.16
N ARG A 343 31.48 34.84 -16.67
CA ARG A 343 32.90 34.65 -17.02
C ARG A 343 33.07 34.29 -18.50
N ALA A 344 32.24 33.38 -19.02
CA ALA A 344 32.22 33.00 -20.42
C ALA A 344 32.00 34.22 -21.32
N LYS A 345 31.00 35.05 -20.99
CA LYS A 345 30.70 36.27 -21.72
C LYS A 345 31.88 37.23 -21.73
N ASN A 346 32.49 37.51 -20.57
CA ASN A 346 33.65 38.39 -20.50
C ASN A 346 34.83 37.87 -21.34
N LEU A 347 35.09 36.55 -21.31
CA LEU A 347 36.16 35.94 -22.10
C LEU A 347 35.90 35.99 -23.61
N ILE A 348 34.63 35.91 -24.02
CA ILE A 348 34.22 36.05 -25.43
C ILE A 348 34.33 37.52 -25.87
N ASP A 349 33.87 38.46 -25.03
CA ASP A 349 33.95 39.90 -25.29
C ASP A 349 35.42 40.39 -25.37
N GLU A 350 36.34 39.74 -24.65
CA GLU A 350 37.79 39.96 -24.70
C GLU A 350 38.50 39.26 -25.89
N GLU A 351 37.77 38.60 -26.81
CA GLU A 351 38.32 37.86 -27.96
C GLU A 351 39.37 36.81 -27.56
N SER A 352 39.08 36.01 -26.53
CA SER A 352 39.95 34.91 -26.10
C SER A 352 40.25 33.92 -27.24
N PRO A 353 41.47 33.33 -27.30
CA PRO A 353 41.82 32.34 -28.33
C PRO A 353 40.95 31.07 -28.34
N LEU A 354 40.22 30.80 -27.27
CA LEU A 354 39.32 29.63 -27.14
C LEU A 354 37.84 30.02 -27.15
N SER A 355 37.48 31.21 -27.66
CA SER A 355 36.11 31.76 -27.59
C SER A 355 35.03 30.83 -28.17
N GLU A 356 35.28 30.17 -29.30
CA GLU A 356 34.33 29.21 -29.88
C GLU A 356 34.09 27.99 -28.96
N GLN A 357 35.16 27.46 -28.35
CA GLN A 357 35.06 26.34 -27.43
C GLN A 357 34.34 26.73 -26.13
N ILE A 358 34.64 27.93 -25.61
CA ILE A 358 33.96 28.51 -24.45
C ILE A 358 32.47 28.64 -24.73
N GLN A 359 32.08 29.18 -25.88
CA GLN A 359 30.68 29.35 -26.26
C GLN A 359 29.95 28.00 -26.36
N LEU A 360 30.57 27.00 -27.00
CA LEU A 360 30.02 25.66 -27.10
C LEU A 360 29.82 25.03 -25.71
N ARG A 361 30.85 25.08 -24.85
CA ARG A 361 30.81 24.53 -23.49
C ARG A 361 29.77 25.24 -22.61
N GLN A 362 29.69 26.56 -22.66
CA GLN A 362 28.66 27.32 -21.96
C GLN A 362 27.25 26.84 -22.35
N SER A 363 27.00 26.67 -23.66
CA SER A 363 25.70 26.20 -24.15
C SER A 363 25.38 24.76 -23.69
N GLN A 364 26.39 23.89 -23.56
CA GLN A 364 26.23 22.54 -23.06
C GLN A 364 25.86 22.54 -21.57
N ILE A 365 26.58 23.34 -20.76
CA ILE A 365 26.31 23.49 -19.33
C ILE A 365 24.89 24.01 -19.07
N GLU A 366 24.44 25.00 -19.83
CA GLU A 366 23.07 25.53 -19.73
C GLU A 366 22.02 24.47 -20.08
N LYS A 367 22.24 23.67 -21.14
CA LYS A 367 21.34 22.57 -21.52
C LYS A 367 21.29 21.46 -20.47
N LEU A 368 22.44 21.05 -19.93
CA LEU A 368 22.52 20.04 -18.87
C LEU A 368 21.80 20.51 -17.61
N TYR A 369 22.02 21.76 -17.19
CA TYR A 369 21.35 22.31 -16.02
C TYR A 369 19.84 22.41 -16.22
N ALA A 370 19.37 22.84 -17.39
CA ALA A 370 17.94 22.86 -17.72
C ALA A 370 17.34 21.44 -17.70
N GLY A 371 18.04 20.45 -18.27
CA GLY A 371 17.64 19.05 -18.23
C GLY A 371 17.54 18.50 -16.81
N LEU A 372 18.52 18.81 -15.94
CA LEU A 372 18.51 18.43 -14.53
C LEU A 372 17.34 19.07 -13.78
N GLN A 373 17.01 20.34 -14.06
CA GLN A 373 15.84 20.99 -13.47
C GLN A 373 14.52 20.33 -13.89
N ASP A 374 14.40 19.92 -15.16
CA ASP A 374 13.20 19.26 -15.65
C ASP A 374 13.07 17.85 -15.08
N LEU A 375 14.17 17.10 -14.96
CA LEU A 375 14.21 15.82 -14.26
C LEU A 375 13.83 15.98 -12.78
N SER A 376 14.26 17.09 -12.15
CA SER A 376 13.89 17.45 -10.77
C SER A 376 12.39 17.65 -10.59
N LYS A 377 11.75 18.38 -11.52
CA LYS A 377 10.30 18.60 -11.52
C LYS A 377 9.54 17.31 -11.79
N GLU A 378 10.00 16.50 -12.75
CA GLU A 378 9.32 15.26 -13.12
C GLU A 378 9.38 14.23 -11.99
N ARG A 379 10.51 14.10 -11.28
CA ARG A 379 10.58 13.25 -10.10
C ARG A 379 9.68 13.76 -8.98
N ARG A 380 9.62 15.07 -8.73
CA ARG A 380 8.70 15.66 -7.74
C ARG A 380 7.26 15.30 -8.07
N LYS A 381 6.87 15.47 -9.33
CA LYS A 381 5.53 15.13 -9.83
C LYS A 381 5.20 13.64 -9.61
N ARG A 382 6.10 12.72 -9.97
CA ARG A 382 5.92 11.27 -9.73
C ARG A 382 5.76 10.91 -8.25
N LEU A 383 6.53 11.57 -7.37
CA LEU A 383 6.41 11.38 -5.92
C LEU A 383 5.09 11.92 -5.38
N ASP A 384 4.64 13.09 -5.86
CA ASP A 384 3.34 13.66 -5.48
C ASP A 384 2.16 12.81 -5.96
N GLU A 385 2.22 12.28 -7.18
CA GLU A 385 1.26 11.29 -7.69
C GLU A 385 1.21 10.05 -6.79
N THR A 386 2.38 9.49 -6.45
CA THR A 386 2.45 8.34 -5.53
C THR A 386 1.83 8.65 -4.16
N LEU A 387 2.05 9.86 -3.62
CA LEU A 387 1.44 10.28 -2.36
C LEU A 387 -0.08 10.42 -2.48
N GLN A 388 -0.57 11.05 -3.54
CA GLN A 388 -2.00 11.20 -3.82
C GLN A 388 -2.70 9.84 -3.95
N LEU A 389 -2.02 8.85 -4.54
CA LEU A 389 -2.51 7.48 -4.63
C LEU A 389 -2.70 6.85 -3.25
N TYR A 390 -1.71 6.95 -2.36
CA TYR A 390 -1.82 6.40 -0.99
C TYR A 390 -2.89 7.13 -0.17
N ASP A 391 -2.98 8.45 -0.28
CA ASP A 391 -4.01 9.23 0.39
C ASP A 391 -5.42 8.84 -0.07
N LEU A 392 -5.59 8.60 -1.38
CA LEU A 392 -6.86 8.13 -1.94
C LEU A 392 -7.16 6.69 -1.51
N HIS A 393 -6.17 5.80 -1.53
CA HIS A 393 -6.32 4.42 -1.09
C HIS A 393 -6.84 4.36 0.36
N ARG A 394 -6.24 5.14 1.27
CA ARG A 394 -6.67 5.23 2.65
C ARG A 394 -8.12 5.73 2.78
N GLU A 395 -8.49 6.76 2.01
CA GLU A 395 -9.86 7.28 2.00
C GLU A 395 -10.87 6.22 1.52
N ILE A 396 -10.52 5.48 0.46
CA ILE A 396 -11.36 4.39 -0.07
C ILE A 396 -11.44 3.23 0.92
N ASP A 397 -10.33 2.82 1.52
CA ASP A 397 -10.29 1.75 2.52
C ASP A 397 -11.13 2.11 3.76
N ASP A 398 -11.02 3.34 4.25
CA ASP A 398 -11.83 3.83 5.37
C ASP A 398 -13.33 3.82 5.02
N LEU A 399 -13.69 4.08 3.76
CA LEU A 399 -15.07 3.99 3.27
C LEU A 399 -15.53 2.54 3.12
N LEU A 400 -14.72 1.68 2.52
CA LEU A 400 -15.00 0.26 2.37
C LEU A 400 -15.17 -0.40 3.75
N GLN A 401 -14.33 -0.05 4.72
CA GLN A 401 -14.46 -0.52 6.09
C GLN A 401 -15.75 0.00 6.74
N TRP A 402 -16.09 1.29 6.54
CA TRP A 402 -17.35 1.84 7.04
C TRP A 402 -18.56 1.13 6.41
N ILE A 403 -18.54 0.85 5.09
CA ILE A 403 -19.58 0.08 4.40
C ILE A 403 -19.65 -1.34 4.98
N ALA A 404 -18.53 -2.04 5.10
CA ALA A 404 -18.47 -3.38 5.67
C ALA A 404 -18.98 -3.43 7.11
N ASP A 405 -18.68 -2.43 7.93
CA ASP A 405 -19.21 -2.29 9.29
C ASP A 405 -20.75 -2.13 9.27
N LYS A 406 -21.28 -1.37 8.30
CA LYS A 406 -22.73 -1.27 8.09
C LYS A 406 -23.29 -2.61 7.65
N GLU A 407 -22.78 -3.20 6.58
CA GLU A 407 -23.18 -4.52 6.04
C GLU A 407 -23.21 -5.61 7.12
N ALA A 408 -22.17 -5.68 7.96
CA ALA A 408 -22.07 -6.66 9.04
C ALA A 408 -23.24 -6.58 10.04
N ASN A 409 -23.77 -5.37 10.29
CA ASN A 409 -24.97 -5.20 11.10
C ASN A 409 -26.20 -5.83 10.43
N PHE A 410 -26.31 -5.81 9.10
CA PHE A 410 -27.44 -6.40 8.35
C PHE A 410 -27.28 -7.92 8.14
N TYR A 411 -26.08 -8.44 7.88
CA TYR A 411 -25.88 -9.87 7.58
C TYR A 411 -26.12 -10.79 8.79
N LEU A 412 -25.85 -10.32 10.02
CA LEU A 412 -26.21 -11.05 11.24
C LEU A 412 -27.74 -11.19 11.40
N GLU A 413 -28.51 -10.35 10.70
CA GLU A 413 -29.97 -10.26 10.74
C GLU A 413 -30.64 -11.17 9.69
N ILE A 414 -30.15 -11.13 8.43
CA ILE A 414 -30.73 -11.91 7.31
C ILE A 414 -30.52 -13.42 7.51
N ILE A 415 -29.38 -13.83 8.09
CA ILE A 415 -29.08 -15.25 8.34
C ILE A 415 -30.03 -15.87 9.38
N LYS A 416 -30.51 -15.10 10.36
CA LYS A 416 -31.55 -15.57 11.30
C LYS A 416 -32.93 -15.63 10.65
N TYR A 417 -33.29 -14.63 9.85
CA TYR A 417 -34.58 -14.57 9.14
C TYR A 417 -34.80 -15.75 8.19
N LYS A 418 -33.75 -16.18 7.49
CA LYS A 418 -33.81 -17.31 6.56
C LYS A 418 -34.10 -18.66 7.24
N ASN A 419 -33.76 -18.81 8.52
CA ASN A 419 -34.08 -20.01 9.31
C ASN A 419 -35.53 -20.04 9.81
N ILE A 420 -36.23 -18.89 9.83
CA ILE A 420 -37.63 -18.78 10.29
C ILE A 420 -38.62 -18.87 9.10
N LEU A 421 -38.18 -18.55 7.87
CA LEU A 421 -39.06 -18.36 6.71
C LEU A 421 -39.13 -19.50 5.69
N GLY A 422 -38.41 -20.61 5.86
CA GLY A 422 -38.56 -21.77 4.97
C GLY A 422 -38.30 -21.48 3.48
N SER A 423 -37.02 -21.36 3.12
CA SER A 423 -36.43 -21.54 1.77
C SER A 423 -36.74 -20.54 0.62
N SER A 424 -35.70 -19.81 0.17
CA SER A 424 -35.03 -20.01 -1.15
C SER A 424 -34.45 -18.72 -1.77
N TYR A 425 -33.30 -18.20 -1.28
CA TYR A 425 -32.36 -17.37 -2.08
C TYR A 425 -30.94 -17.48 -1.51
N PRO A 426 -29.88 -17.76 -2.30
CA PRO A 426 -28.53 -17.96 -1.77
C PRO A 426 -27.70 -16.65 -1.76
N LEU A 427 -27.60 -15.96 -0.62
CA LEU A 427 -26.54 -14.97 -0.39
C LEU A 427 -25.20 -15.69 -0.18
N LYS A 428 -24.23 -15.39 -1.05
CA LYS A 428 -22.83 -15.80 -0.94
C LYS A 428 -22.01 -14.64 -0.38
N GLY A 429 -21.09 -14.96 0.53
CA GLY A 429 -19.90 -14.16 0.78
C GLY A 429 -20.02 -13.10 1.87
N LEU A 430 -19.74 -13.48 3.11
CA LEU A 430 -19.06 -12.67 4.12
C LEU A 430 -18.73 -13.58 5.29
N THR A 431 -17.44 -13.90 5.46
CA THR A 431 -16.95 -14.61 6.64
C THR A 431 -16.02 -13.70 7.43
N SER A 432 -16.59 -13.17 8.52
CA SER A 432 -15.96 -13.05 9.84
C SER A 432 -14.52 -12.52 9.88
N ASN A 433 -14.40 -11.20 9.94
CA ASN A 433 -13.48 -10.53 10.85
C ASN A 433 -14.16 -9.22 11.24
N LEU A 434 -14.68 -9.13 12.47
CA LEU A 434 -15.10 -7.92 13.21
C LEU A 434 -15.75 -8.41 14.52
N MET A 435 -14.89 -8.86 15.43
CA MET A 435 -15.20 -8.87 16.86
C MET A 435 -14.62 -7.56 17.41
N LEU A 436 -15.46 -6.84 18.16
CA LEU A 436 -15.17 -5.61 18.93
C LEU A 436 -15.40 -4.29 18.19
N ASN A 437 -16.64 -3.80 18.27
CA ASN A 437 -16.89 -2.46 18.82
C ASN A 437 -18.29 -2.41 19.45
N SER A 438 -18.32 -2.52 20.78
CA SER A 438 -19.52 -2.36 21.60
C SER A 438 -19.80 -0.86 21.82
N ALA A 439 -20.70 -0.25 21.07
CA ALA A 439 -21.30 1.03 21.50
C ALA A 439 -22.56 1.52 20.78
N PHE A 440 -22.96 1.04 19.58
CA PHE A 440 -24.02 1.74 18.81
C PHE A 440 -25.21 0.91 18.30
N SER A 441 -25.42 -0.30 18.83
CA SER A 441 -26.42 -1.24 18.31
C SER A 441 -27.69 -1.33 19.17
N VAL A 442 -28.33 -0.21 19.49
CA VAL A 442 -29.67 -0.24 20.12
C VAL A 442 -30.79 -0.10 19.08
N VAL A 443 -30.47 0.32 17.85
CA VAL A 443 -31.44 0.57 16.77
C VAL A 443 -31.43 -0.52 15.71
N ALA A 444 -30.25 -0.86 15.19
CA ALA A 444 -30.07 -1.71 14.02
C ALA A 444 -29.80 -3.20 14.36
N GLY A 445 -29.75 -3.55 15.65
CA GLY A 445 -29.43 -4.91 16.11
C GLY A 445 -30.53 -5.61 16.89
N SER A 446 -31.76 -5.09 16.90
CA SER A 446 -32.89 -5.79 17.53
C SER A 446 -33.22 -7.03 16.70
N SER A 447 -32.92 -8.19 17.25
CA SER A 447 -33.06 -9.52 16.65
C SER A 447 -34.50 -9.98 16.37
N GLU A 448 -35.47 -9.08 16.44
CA GLU A 448 -36.87 -9.43 16.55
C GLU A 448 -37.62 -8.99 15.29
N SER A 449 -38.45 -9.87 14.75
CA SER A 449 -39.37 -9.57 13.64
C SER A 449 -40.53 -8.66 14.07
N GLY A 450 -40.36 -7.97 15.21
CA GLY A 450 -41.37 -7.62 16.19
C GLY A 450 -42.09 -8.83 16.79
N GLN A 451 -42.49 -8.70 18.05
CA GLN A 451 -43.26 -9.73 18.76
C GLN A 451 -44.77 -9.56 18.51
N ASP A 452 -45.18 -8.30 18.35
CA ASP A 452 -46.53 -7.85 18.06
C ASP A 452 -46.46 -6.68 17.07
N TYR A 453 -47.63 -6.22 16.64
CA TYR A 453 -47.77 -5.16 15.64
C TYR A 453 -47.06 -3.86 16.05
N GLU A 454 -47.20 -3.43 17.31
CA GLU A 454 -46.57 -2.21 17.82
C GLU A 454 -45.04 -2.32 17.81
N HIS A 455 -44.52 -3.48 18.19
CA HIS A 455 -43.09 -3.74 18.14
C HIS A 455 -42.57 -3.71 16.69
N VAL A 456 -43.22 -4.40 15.73
CA VAL A 456 -42.75 -4.36 14.33
C VAL A 456 -42.78 -2.92 13.78
N GLN A 457 -43.84 -2.16 14.11
CA GLN A 457 -43.99 -0.77 13.68
C GLN A 457 -42.82 0.09 14.17
N MET A 458 -42.48 0.00 15.46
CA MET A 458 -41.35 0.72 16.05
C MET A 458 -40.03 0.34 15.37
N LEU A 459 -39.80 -0.95 15.11
CA LEU A 459 -38.59 -1.43 14.45
C LEU A 459 -38.47 -0.91 13.02
N LEU A 460 -39.56 -0.92 12.25
CA LEU A 460 -39.59 -0.39 10.89
C LEU A 460 -39.29 1.11 10.88
N GLU A 461 -39.95 1.90 11.73
CA GLU A 461 -39.72 3.35 11.79
C GLU A 461 -38.26 3.68 12.12
N ARG A 462 -37.69 2.97 13.10
CA ARG A 462 -36.30 3.14 13.51
C ARG A 462 -35.32 2.73 12.42
N PHE A 463 -35.63 1.64 11.71
CA PHE A 463 -34.83 1.16 10.59
C PHE A 463 -34.87 2.13 9.41
N LEU A 464 -36.05 2.64 9.04
CA LEU A 464 -36.19 3.63 7.97
C LEU A 464 -35.47 4.94 8.27
N GLN A 465 -35.41 5.35 9.55
CA GLN A 465 -34.58 6.47 9.95
C GLN A 465 -33.09 6.18 9.72
N PHE A 466 -32.62 5.03 10.19
CA PHE A 466 -31.23 4.60 10.01
C PHE A 466 -30.84 4.43 8.53
N ALA A 467 -31.73 3.88 7.70
CA ALA A 467 -31.55 3.74 6.27
C ALA A 467 -31.35 5.10 5.60
N ARG A 468 -32.24 6.07 5.88
CA ARG A 468 -32.13 7.45 5.37
C ARG A 468 -30.82 8.13 5.78
N ASP A 469 -30.44 8.00 7.05
CA ASP A 469 -29.19 8.60 7.55
C ASP A 469 -27.95 7.97 6.87
N THR A 470 -27.97 6.64 6.68
CA THR A 470 -26.89 5.90 6.03
C THR A 470 -26.80 6.23 4.54
N GLU A 471 -27.92 6.30 3.84
CA GLU A 471 -28.01 6.66 2.43
C GLU A 471 -27.52 8.08 2.19
N PHE A 472 -27.94 9.05 3.03
CA PHE A 472 -27.49 10.44 2.92
C PHE A 472 -25.97 10.58 3.09
N ILE A 473 -25.42 10.04 4.19
CA ILE A 473 -23.99 10.15 4.50
C ILE A 473 -23.14 9.34 3.50
N GLY A 474 -23.58 8.13 3.16
CA GLY A 474 -22.87 7.24 2.27
C GLY A 474 -22.82 7.77 0.84
N THR A 475 -23.94 8.26 0.31
CA THR A 475 -24.00 8.82 -1.05
C THR A 475 -23.07 10.02 -1.20
N GLU A 476 -23.05 10.93 -0.22
CA GLU A 476 -22.15 12.10 -0.26
C GLU A 476 -20.67 11.68 -0.22
N ARG A 477 -20.32 10.76 0.68
CA ARG A 477 -18.93 10.30 0.84
C ARG A 477 -18.42 9.51 -0.36
N VAL A 478 -19.23 8.58 -0.87
CA VAL A 478 -18.90 7.80 -2.08
C VAL A 478 -18.80 8.70 -3.30
N ALA A 479 -19.70 9.70 -3.45
CA ALA A 479 -19.61 10.67 -4.54
C ALA A 479 -18.32 11.50 -4.49
N LYS A 480 -17.88 11.98 -3.32
CA LYS A 480 -16.62 12.71 -3.17
C LYS A 480 -15.40 11.84 -3.51
N ALA A 481 -15.37 10.58 -3.05
CA ALA A 481 -14.30 9.65 -3.40
C ALA A 481 -14.27 9.37 -4.90
N ASN A 482 -15.44 9.14 -5.52
CA ASN A 482 -15.57 8.97 -6.97
C ASN A 482 -15.08 10.17 -7.76
N GLU A 483 -15.44 11.40 -7.34
CA GLU A 483 -14.97 12.63 -7.98
C GLU A 483 -13.44 12.76 -7.88
N ARG A 484 -12.86 12.38 -6.74
CA ARG A 484 -11.41 12.37 -6.55
C ARG A 484 -10.73 11.34 -7.47
N CYS A 485 -11.28 10.13 -7.59
CA CYS A 485 -10.82 9.13 -8.55
C CYS A 485 -10.87 9.67 -9.98
N ASP A 486 -12.02 10.25 -10.39
CA ASP A 486 -12.24 10.76 -11.75
C ASP A 486 -11.29 11.90 -12.10
N ARG A 487 -11.02 12.81 -11.16
CA ARG A 487 -10.03 13.87 -11.36
C ARG A 487 -8.64 13.31 -11.60
N LEU A 488 -8.19 12.33 -10.82
CA LEU A 488 -6.87 11.71 -11.01
C LEU A 488 -6.77 10.96 -12.34
N ILE A 489 -7.83 10.24 -12.72
CA ILE A 489 -7.88 9.55 -14.01
C ILE A 489 -7.85 10.55 -15.17
N ALA A 490 -8.61 11.66 -15.09
CA ALA A 490 -8.66 12.68 -16.12
C ALA A 490 -7.33 13.44 -16.31
N ILE A 491 -6.56 13.64 -15.23
CA ILE A 491 -5.23 14.26 -15.26
C ILE A 491 -4.18 13.31 -15.89
N GLY A 492 -4.51 12.02 -16.03
CA GLY A 492 -3.59 11.02 -16.57
C GLY A 492 -2.60 10.49 -15.53
N HIS A 493 -3.05 10.32 -14.28
CA HIS A 493 -2.24 9.75 -13.21
C HIS A 493 -1.63 8.40 -13.62
N THR A 494 -0.37 8.16 -13.24
CA THR A 494 0.40 6.95 -13.60
C THR A 494 -0.31 5.63 -13.25
N ASP A 495 -0.94 5.55 -12.07
CA ASP A 495 -1.74 4.40 -11.65
C ASP A 495 -3.27 4.53 -11.90
N ALA A 496 -3.70 5.28 -12.91
CA ALA A 496 -5.12 5.42 -13.26
C ALA A 496 -5.90 4.07 -13.37
N PRO A 497 -5.34 2.96 -13.90
CA PRO A 497 -6.02 1.67 -13.92
C PRO A 497 -6.33 1.12 -12.52
N THR A 498 -5.40 1.28 -11.57
CA THR A 498 -5.58 0.85 -10.18
C THR A 498 -6.64 1.69 -9.48
N ILE A 499 -6.62 3.01 -9.70
CA ILE A 499 -7.62 3.94 -9.17
C ILE A 499 -9.02 3.58 -9.67
N ALA A 500 -9.16 3.23 -10.96
CA ALA A 500 -10.43 2.79 -11.52
C ALA A 500 -10.94 1.51 -10.84
N LEU A 501 -10.07 0.52 -10.61
CA LEU A 501 -10.44 -0.70 -9.87
C LEU A 501 -10.93 -0.41 -8.45
N TRP A 502 -10.28 0.50 -7.73
CA TRP A 502 -10.72 0.90 -6.39
C TRP A 502 -12.07 1.62 -6.43
N LYS A 503 -12.27 2.49 -7.44
CA LYS A 503 -13.54 3.16 -7.68
C LYS A 503 -14.66 2.15 -7.91
N ASP A 504 -14.43 1.16 -8.77
CA ASP A 504 -15.42 0.12 -9.09
C ASP A 504 -15.74 -0.72 -7.85
N SER A 505 -14.72 -1.14 -7.08
CA SER A 505 -14.91 -1.90 -5.84
C SER A 505 -15.70 -1.11 -4.79
N LEU A 506 -15.47 0.20 -4.66
CA LEU A 506 -16.22 1.05 -3.75
C LEU A 506 -17.69 1.17 -4.16
N ASN A 507 -17.95 1.35 -5.46
CA ASN A 507 -19.31 1.45 -5.98
C ASN A 507 -20.06 0.11 -5.85
N GLU A 508 -19.41 -1.01 -6.13
CA GLU A 508 -19.99 -2.35 -5.94
C GLU A 508 -20.36 -2.59 -4.46
N ALA A 509 -19.46 -2.26 -3.51
CA ALA A 509 -19.74 -2.38 -2.08
C ALA A 509 -20.91 -1.46 -1.64
N TRP A 510 -20.98 -0.24 -2.18
CA TRP A 510 -22.07 0.68 -1.88
C TRP A 510 -23.43 0.18 -2.42
N GLU A 511 -23.46 -0.30 -3.66
CA GLU A 511 -24.67 -0.88 -4.27
C GLU A 511 -25.16 -2.10 -3.49
N ASN A 512 -24.25 -2.99 -3.10
CA ASN A 512 -24.57 -4.16 -2.26
C ASN A 512 -25.21 -3.75 -0.91
N LEU A 513 -24.68 -2.71 -0.26
CA LEU A 513 -25.26 -2.20 0.98
C LEU A 513 -26.67 -1.62 0.76
N GLN A 514 -26.90 -0.91 -0.35
CA GLN A 514 -28.24 -0.40 -0.70
C GLN A 514 -29.23 -1.56 -0.92
N GLU A 515 -28.83 -2.61 -1.64
CA GLU A 515 -29.67 -3.80 -1.82
C GLU A 515 -30.01 -4.49 -0.49
N LEU A 516 -29.08 -4.53 0.47
CA LEU A 516 -29.32 -5.08 1.81
C LEU A 516 -30.33 -4.23 2.60
N ILE A 517 -30.22 -2.91 2.51
CA ILE A 517 -31.17 -1.97 3.14
C ILE A 517 -32.57 -2.19 2.57
N ASP A 518 -32.71 -2.31 1.24
CA ASP A 518 -33.99 -2.56 0.57
C ASP A 518 -34.57 -3.92 0.96
N THR A 519 -33.74 -4.96 0.95
CA THR A 519 -34.14 -6.32 1.35
C THR A 519 -34.64 -6.34 2.79
N ARG A 520 -33.97 -5.62 3.70
CA ARG A 520 -34.36 -5.55 5.11
C ARG A 520 -35.64 -4.74 5.31
N THR A 521 -35.80 -3.64 4.57
CA THR A 521 -37.05 -2.84 4.56
C THR A 521 -38.23 -3.72 4.17
N GLN A 522 -38.12 -4.45 3.05
CA GLN A 522 -39.17 -5.34 2.57
C GLN A 522 -39.50 -6.45 3.58
N ALA A 523 -38.48 -7.01 4.25
CA ALA A 523 -38.69 -8.04 5.26
C ALA A 523 -39.45 -7.52 6.50
N LEU A 524 -39.13 -6.32 6.98
CA LEU A 524 -39.84 -5.68 8.09
C LEU A 524 -41.27 -5.30 7.70
N GLU A 525 -41.46 -4.78 6.49
CA GLU A 525 -42.78 -4.43 5.95
C GLU A 525 -43.69 -5.67 5.84
N ALA A 526 -43.15 -6.78 5.34
CA ALA A 526 -43.84 -8.07 5.29
C ALA A 526 -44.20 -8.58 6.70
N SER A 527 -43.31 -8.46 7.68
CA SER A 527 -43.61 -8.83 9.06
C SER A 527 -44.73 -7.96 9.64
N ARG A 528 -44.66 -6.65 9.39
CA ARG A 528 -45.65 -5.66 9.85
C ARG A 528 -47.03 -5.97 9.31
N GLN A 529 -47.15 -6.28 8.02
CA GLN A 529 -48.41 -6.66 7.38
C GLN A 529 -49.04 -7.90 8.03
N MET A 530 -48.25 -8.94 8.29
CA MET A 530 -48.72 -10.16 8.96
C MET A 530 -49.20 -9.87 10.39
N HIS A 531 -48.38 -9.19 11.20
CA HIS A 531 -48.75 -8.86 12.58
C HIS A 531 -49.96 -7.93 12.67
N LYS A 532 -50.10 -6.97 11.73
CA LYS A 532 -51.29 -6.13 11.62
C LYS A 532 -52.54 -6.96 11.36
N PHE A 533 -52.48 -7.90 10.42
CA PHE A 533 -53.60 -8.79 10.12
C PHE A 533 -54.01 -9.62 11.34
N HIS A 534 -53.04 -10.20 12.07
CA HIS A 534 -53.30 -10.93 13.31
C HIS A 534 -53.95 -10.05 14.38
N TYR A 535 -53.50 -8.80 14.52
CA TYR A 535 -54.08 -7.83 15.44
C TYR A 535 -55.52 -7.50 15.06
N ASP A 536 -55.78 -7.15 13.79
CA ASP A 536 -57.11 -6.82 13.28
C ASP A 536 -58.08 -8.00 13.45
N CYS A 537 -57.61 -9.22 13.20
CA CYS A 537 -58.36 -10.46 13.42
C CYS A 537 -58.77 -10.65 14.88
N ARG A 538 -57.82 -10.49 15.81
CA ARG A 538 -58.07 -10.63 17.26
C ARG A 538 -59.03 -9.56 17.78
N ASP A 539 -58.86 -8.31 17.37
CA ASP A 539 -59.75 -7.21 17.77
C ASP A 539 -61.17 -7.43 17.24
N CYS A 540 -61.30 -7.78 15.95
CA CYS A 540 -62.60 -8.07 15.36
C CYS A 540 -63.30 -9.25 16.05
N LEU A 541 -62.59 -10.35 16.30
CA LEU A 541 -63.13 -11.50 17.00
C LEU A 541 -63.60 -11.13 18.42
N ALA A 542 -62.80 -10.35 19.16
CA ALA A 542 -63.17 -9.88 20.49
C ALA A 542 -64.45 -9.02 20.48
N ARG A 543 -64.61 -8.14 19.49
CA ARG A 543 -65.83 -7.34 19.30
C ARG A 543 -67.06 -8.21 18.97
N ILE A 544 -66.90 -9.22 18.10
CA ILE A 544 -67.96 -10.17 17.77
C ILE A 544 -68.40 -10.96 19.00
N LEU A 545 -67.45 -11.50 19.77
CA LEU A 545 -67.76 -12.28 20.98
C LEU A 545 -68.42 -11.41 22.05
N SER A 546 -67.94 -10.18 22.25
CA SER A 546 -68.56 -9.22 23.16
C SER A 546 -70.03 -8.95 22.79
N LYS A 547 -70.32 -8.70 21.50
CA LYS A 547 -71.69 -8.51 21.02
C LYS A 547 -72.54 -9.78 21.14
N THR A 548 -71.95 -10.96 20.90
CA THR A 548 -72.64 -12.25 21.06
C THR A 548 -73.10 -12.45 22.50
N HIS A 549 -72.25 -12.14 23.48
CA HIS A 549 -72.62 -12.23 24.90
C HIS A 549 -73.58 -11.12 25.35
N ALA A 550 -73.57 -9.97 24.68
CA ALA A 550 -74.48 -8.86 24.98
C ALA A 550 -75.91 -9.07 24.42
N LEU A 551 -76.16 -10.13 23.65
CA LEU A 551 -77.47 -10.42 23.09
C LEU A 551 -78.43 -10.90 24.20
N PRO A 552 -79.52 -10.16 24.51
CA PRO A 552 -80.45 -10.58 25.56
C PRO A 552 -81.25 -11.81 25.14
N ASP A 553 -81.80 -12.57 26.11
CA ASP A 553 -82.69 -13.72 25.87
C ASP A 553 -84.19 -13.41 26.10
N GLU A 554 -84.50 -12.28 26.73
CA GLU A 554 -85.86 -11.91 27.11
C GLU A 554 -86.73 -11.53 25.90
N LEU A 555 -87.97 -12.03 25.86
CA LEU A 555 -88.92 -11.79 24.76
C LEU A 555 -90.05 -10.81 25.11
N GLY A 556 -90.17 -10.38 26.37
CA GLY A 556 -91.22 -9.49 26.86
C GLY A 556 -92.40 -10.25 27.49
N ARG A 557 -93.13 -9.59 28.39
CA ARG A 557 -94.26 -10.16 29.16
C ARG A 557 -95.63 -9.70 28.67
N ASP A 558 -95.65 -8.68 27.81
CA ASP A 558 -96.84 -8.02 27.27
C ASP A 558 -96.52 -7.36 25.92
N ALA A 559 -97.55 -7.01 25.13
CA ALA A 559 -97.38 -6.45 23.79
C ALA A 559 -96.46 -5.20 23.75
N SER A 560 -96.57 -4.34 24.77
CA SER A 560 -95.77 -3.12 24.86
C SER A 560 -94.28 -3.41 25.11
N SER A 561 -93.96 -4.36 26.01
CA SER A 561 -92.56 -4.76 26.25
C SER A 561 -91.95 -5.50 25.05
N VAL A 562 -92.70 -6.34 24.33
CA VAL A 562 -92.22 -6.97 23.10
C VAL A 562 -91.90 -5.91 22.03
N GLY A 563 -92.79 -4.94 21.82
CA GLY A 563 -92.56 -3.84 20.87
C GLY A 563 -91.35 -2.98 21.24
N ALA A 564 -91.13 -2.72 22.53
CA ALA A 564 -89.94 -2.01 23.01
C ALA A 564 -88.65 -2.84 22.81
N LEU A 565 -88.67 -4.14 23.10
CA LEU A 565 -87.54 -5.05 22.89
C LEU A 565 -87.22 -5.24 21.40
N THR A 566 -88.23 -5.22 20.53
CA THR A 566 -88.06 -5.29 19.07
C THR A 566 -87.33 -4.07 18.54
N ARG A 567 -87.70 -2.85 18.97
CA ARG A 567 -86.97 -1.62 18.61
C ARG A 567 -85.53 -1.62 19.14
N LYS A 568 -85.32 -2.10 20.37
CA LYS A 568 -83.97 -2.25 20.93
C LYS A 568 -83.14 -3.27 20.14
N HIS A 569 -83.73 -4.37 19.69
CA HIS A 569 -83.06 -5.37 18.85
C HIS A 569 -82.71 -4.81 17.47
N GLN A 570 -83.58 -4.00 16.86
CA GLN A 570 -83.26 -3.29 15.62
C GLN A 570 -82.10 -2.30 15.78
N ALA A 571 -82.02 -1.60 16.91
CA ALA A 571 -80.86 -0.75 17.22
C ALA A 571 -79.58 -1.59 17.37
N PHE A 572 -79.65 -2.73 18.06
CA PHE A 572 -78.53 -3.67 18.18
C PHE A 572 -78.06 -4.19 16.81
N LEU A 573 -78.98 -4.48 15.88
CA LEU A 573 -78.63 -4.87 14.51
C LEU A 573 -77.86 -3.79 13.76
N LYS A 574 -78.23 -2.51 13.94
CA LYS A 574 -77.45 -1.39 13.38
C LYS A 574 -76.07 -1.28 14.01
N ASP A 575 -75.95 -1.46 15.32
CA ASP A 575 -74.66 -1.39 16.02
C ASP A 575 -73.66 -2.45 15.54
N ILE A 576 -74.13 -3.61 15.07
CA ILE A 576 -73.25 -4.67 14.55
C ILE A 576 -72.88 -4.47 13.07
N GLU A 577 -73.51 -3.56 12.33
CA GLU A 577 -73.18 -3.29 10.90
C GLU A 577 -71.72 -2.86 10.72
N ALA A 578 -71.19 -2.03 11.63
CA ALA A 578 -69.79 -1.62 11.60
C ALA A 578 -68.82 -2.79 11.79
N ILE A 579 -69.20 -3.78 12.61
CA ILE A 579 -68.42 -5.02 12.77
C ILE A 579 -68.47 -5.83 11.47
N GLY A 580 -69.62 -5.89 10.80
CA GLY A 580 -69.77 -6.53 9.49
C GLY A 580 -68.85 -5.91 8.43
N ALA A 581 -68.72 -4.57 8.40
CA ALA A 581 -67.79 -3.88 7.51
C ALA A 581 -66.32 -4.24 7.80
N HIS A 582 -65.95 -4.33 9.09
CA HIS A 582 -64.60 -4.78 9.48
C HIS A 582 -64.34 -6.24 9.08
N VAL A 583 -65.31 -7.14 9.21
CA VAL A 583 -65.19 -8.54 8.77
C VAL A 583 -64.95 -8.61 7.26
N GLN A 584 -65.65 -7.81 6.46
CA GLN A 584 -65.45 -7.72 5.00
C GLN A 584 -64.04 -7.19 4.66
N GLN A 585 -63.54 -6.21 5.40
CA GLN A 585 -62.18 -5.71 5.21
C GLN A 585 -61.16 -6.81 5.51
N ILE A 586 -61.32 -7.55 6.62
CA ILE A 586 -60.44 -8.66 6.99
C ILE A 586 -60.47 -9.76 5.93
N GLU A 587 -61.63 -10.07 5.35
CA GLU A 587 -61.74 -11.04 4.24
C GLU A 587 -60.96 -10.56 2.99
N GLY A 588 -61.05 -9.27 2.67
CA GLY A 588 -60.28 -8.65 1.60
C GLY A 588 -58.77 -8.66 1.87
N ASP A 589 -58.36 -8.35 3.11
CA ASP A 589 -56.97 -8.37 3.56
C ASP A 589 -56.40 -9.80 3.56
N ALA A 590 -57.17 -10.78 4.06
CA ALA A 590 -56.82 -12.20 4.07
C ALA A 590 -56.59 -12.72 2.64
N ARG A 591 -57.47 -12.35 1.69
CA ARG A 591 -57.33 -12.73 0.28
C ARG A 591 -56.03 -12.20 -0.30
N ARG A 592 -55.75 -10.90 -0.13
CA ARG A 592 -54.51 -10.27 -0.61
C ARG A 592 -53.26 -10.90 0.01
N LEU A 593 -53.29 -11.19 1.32
CA LEU A 593 -52.15 -11.78 2.02
C LEU A 593 -51.95 -13.24 1.62
N ARG A 594 -53.01 -14.02 1.41
CA ARG A 594 -52.90 -15.40 0.90
C ARG A 594 -52.35 -15.48 -0.51
N ASP A 595 -52.61 -14.47 -1.34
CA ASP A 595 -52.00 -14.38 -2.67
C ASP A 595 -50.50 -14.04 -2.58
N ALA A 596 -50.09 -13.30 -1.53
CA ALA A 596 -48.70 -12.88 -1.30
C ALA A 596 -47.84 -13.90 -0.53
N TYR A 597 -48.44 -14.74 0.32
CA TYR A 597 -47.74 -15.72 1.16
C TYR A 597 -48.12 -17.16 0.78
N ALA A 598 -47.17 -18.09 0.85
CA ALA A 598 -47.39 -19.50 0.51
C ALA A 598 -47.16 -20.45 1.70
N GLY A 599 -47.64 -21.70 1.56
CA GLY A 599 -47.43 -22.76 2.54
C GLY A 599 -48.13 -22.50 3.87
N GLN A 600 -47.43 -22.76 4.98
CA GLN A 600 -47.98 -22.71 6.33
C GLN A 600 -48.57 -21.34 6.71
N ARG A 601 -47.98 -20.25 6.22
CA ARG A 601 -48.49 -18.89 6.51
C ARG A 601 -49.81 -18.61 5.80
N SER A 602 -49.99 -19.09 4.57
CA SER A 602 -51.27 -18.98 3.87
C SER A 602 -52.36 -19.77 4.58
N THR A 603 -52.03 -20.94 5.14
CA THR A 603 -53.01 -21.74 5.89
C THR A 603 -53.37 -21.08 7.21
N GLU A 604 -52.40 -20.52 7.93
CA GLU A 604 -52.65 -19.74 9.17
C GLU A 604 -53.58 -18.55 8.92
N ILE A 605 -53.37 -17.80 7.84
CA ILE A 605 -54.25 -16.69 7.44
C ILE A 605 -55.67 -17.19 7.17
N ALA A 606 -55.82 -18.30 6.43
CA ALA A 606 -57.11 -18.88 6.10
C ALA A 606 -57.86 -19.43 7.33
N GLU A 607 -57.15 -20.01 8.29
CA GLU A 607 -57.73 -20.51 9.54
C GLU A 607 -58.28 -19.36 10.40
N MET A 608 -57.54 -18.26 10.52
CA MET A 608 -58.02 -17.08 11.26
C MET A 608 -59.20 -16.39 10.57
N GLU A 609 -59.14 -16.24 9.24
CA GLU A 609 -60.25 -15.75 8.42
C GLU A 609 -61.51 -16.59 8.68
N TYR A 610 -61.37 -17.92 8.64
CA TYR A 610 -62.46 -18.85 8.88
C TYR A 610 -63.08 -18.71 10.28
N GLU A 611 -62.28 -18.60 11.34
CA GLU A 611 -62.81 -18.45 12.69
C GLU A 611 -63.59 -17.14 12.88
N ILE A 612 -63.16 -16.05 12.25
CA ILE A 612 -63.90 -14.76 12.27
C ILE A 612 -65.22 -14.89 11.51
N LEU A 613 -65.18 -15.44 10.30
CA LEU A 613 -66.39 -15.64 9.48
C LEU A 613 -67.41 -16.53 10.20
N LYS A 614 -66.94 -17.61 10.81
CA LYS A 614 -67.75 -18.53 11.61
C LYS A 614 -68.35 -17.84 12.84
N ALA A 615 -67.59 -17.04 13.58
CA ALA A 615 -68.10 -16.27 14.72
C ALA A 615 -69.15 -15.23 14.27
N TRP A 616 -68.88 -14.53 13.17
CA TRP A 616 -69.80 -13.56 12.57
C TRP A 616 -71.12 -14.21 12.12
N HIS A 617 -71.04 -15.35 11.42
CA HIS A 617 -72.22 -16.10 11.01
C HIS A 617 -73.07 -16.53 12.22
N ARG A 618 -72.44 -17.06 13.27
CA ARG A 618 -73.14 -17.43 14.51
C ARG A 618 -73.86 -16.26 15.16
N LEU A 619 -73.21 -15.10 15.28
CA LEU A 619 -73.83 -13.89 15.83
C LEU A 619 -75.05 -13.48 14.98
N ASN A 620 -74.91 -13.49 13.65
CA ASN A 620 -75.99 -13.13 12.74
C ASN A 620 -77.16 -14.11 12.81
N GLU A 621 -76.90 -15.42 12.87
CA GLU A 621 -77.93 -16.45 13.08
C GLU A 621 -78.64 -16.30 14.42
N ALA A 622 -77.91 -16.04 15.51
CA ALA A 622 -78.50 -15.78 16.82
C ALA A 622 -79.39 -14.52 16.81
N CYS A 623 -78.96 -13.44 16.14
CA CYS A 623 -79.74 -12.22 15.99
C CYS A 623 -81.02 -12.46 15.16
N LYS A 624 -80.93 -13.24 14.08
CA LYS A 624 -82.10 -13.64 13.27
C LYS A 624 -83.06 -14.52 14.07
N GLY A 625 -82.55 -15.51 14.79
CA GLY A 625 -83.35 -16.40 15.64
C GLY A 625 -84.08 -15.65 16.74
N ARG A 626 -83.42 -14.69 17.42
CA ARG A 626 -84.07 -13.81 18.41
C ARG A 626 -85.14 -12.94 17.77
N MET A 627 -84.90 -12.37 16.60
CA MET A 627 -85.88 -11.56 15.89
C MET A 627 -87.13 -12.38 15.55
N GLY A 628 -86.96 -13.62 15.08
CA GLY A 628 -88.06 -14.57 14.86
C GLY A 628 -88.89 -14.79 16.13
N ARG A 629 -88.23 -15.16 17.23
CA ARG A 629 -88.90 -15.37 18.53
C ARG A 629 -89.63 -14.12 19.06
N LEU A 630 -89.07 -12.92 18.88
CA LEU A 630 -89.72 -11.66 19.25
C LEU A 630 -90.97 -11.40 18.40
N ASN A 631 -90.90 -11.67 17.09
CA ASN A 631 -92.04 -11.57 16.20
C ASN A 631 -93.14 -12.58 16.58
N ASP A 632 -92.78 -13.85 16.83
CA ASP A 632 -93.73 -14.88 17.26
C ASP A 632 -94.43 -14.50 18.58
N THR A 633 -93.67 -13.93 19.52
CA THR A 633 -94.21 -13.46 20.80
C THR A 633 -95.11 -12.24 20.60
N SER A 634 -94.74 -11.34 19.69
CA SER A 634 -95.57 -10.19 19.29
C SER A 634 -96.88 -10.67 18.67
N ASP A 635 -96.83 -11.70 17.82
CA ASP A 635 -97.99 -12.33 17.20
C ASP A 635 -98.88 -13.04 18.24
N LEU A 636 -98.31 -13.70 19.24
CA LEU A 636 -99.05 -14.27 20.36
C LEU A 636 -99.83 -13.21 21.14
N PHE A 637 -99.19 -12.09 21.50
CA PHE A 637 -99.90 -11.02 22.21
C PHE A 637 -100.91 -10.30 21.33
N ARG A 638 -100.62 -10.15 20.03
CA ARG A 638 -101.59 -9.65 19.04
C ARG A 638 -102.82 -10.54 18.99
N PHE A 639 -102.64 -11.86 18.93
CA PHE A 639 -103.72 -12.83 18.99
C PHE A 639 -104.53 -12.72 20.28
N LEU A 640 -103.87 -12.72 21.45
CA LEU A 640 -104.55 -12.62 22.75
C LEU A 640 -105.36 -11.33 22.89
N ASN A 641 -104.83 -10.20 22.42
CA ASN A 641 -105.56 -8.93 22.38
C ASN A 641 -106.76 -9.02 21.42
N MET A 642 -106.57 -9.54 20.20
CA MET A 642 -107.67 -9.73 19.24
C MET A 642 -108.79 -10.61 19.82
N VAL A 643 -108.44 -11.73 20.49
CA VAL A 643 -109.41 -12.62 21.14
C VAL A 643 -110.16 -11.88 22.25
N ARG A 644 -109.45 -11.18 23.14
CA ARG A 644 -110.08 -10.43 24.24
C ARG A 644 -111.02 -9.34 23.71
N ASP A 645 -110.56 -8.57 22.72
CA ASP A 645 -111.32 -7.46 22.16
C ASP A 645 -112.55 -7.97 21.39
N LEU A 646 -112.42 -9.10 20.68
CA LEU A 646 -113.56 -9.78 20.04
C LEU A 646 -114.54 -10.37 21.07
N LEU A 647 -114.07 -10.95 22.18
CA LEU A 647 -114.94 -11.47 23.24
C LEU A 647 -115.73 -10.35 23.94
N LEU A 648 -115.06 -9.26 24.32
CA LEU A 648 -115.71 -8.09 24.90
C LEU A 648 -116.72 -7.47 23.93
N TRP A 649 -116.37 -7.35 22.65
CA TRP A 649 -117.30 -6.87 21.62
C TRP A 649 -118.49 -7.83 21.44
N ILE A 650 -118.28 -9.16 21.45
CA ILE A 650 -119.39 -10.14 21.40
C ILE A 650 -120.31 -9.99 22.62
N GLU A 651 -119.78 -9.80 23.83
CA GLU A 651 -120.58 -9.59 25.04
C GLU A 651 -121.38 -8.30 24.97
N GLU A 652 -120.78 -7.23 24.45
CA GLU A 652 -121.45 -5.95 24.22
C GLU A 652 -122.59 -6.07 23.20
N VAL A 653 -122.33 -6.65 22.02
CA VAL A 653 -123.36 -6.90 21.00
C VAL A 653 -124.47 -7.82 21.52
N LYS A 654 -124.14 -8.86 22.28
CA LYS A 654 -125.15 -9.73 22.93
C LYS A 654 -126.00 -8.95 23.93
N ARG A 655 -125.39 -8.07 24.72
CA ARG A 655 -126.09 -7.24 25.69
C ARG A 655 -127.06 -6.28 25.01
N GLU A 656 -126.62 -5.62 23.94
CA GLU A 656 -127.47 -4.71 23.16
C GLU A 656 -128.60 -5.48 22.44
N MET A 657 -128.33 -6.65 21.87
CA MET A 657 -129.35 -7.53 21.27
C MET A 657 -130.38 -8.04 22.29
N LEU A 658 -129.97 -8.27 23.54
CA LEU A 658 -130.82 -8.74 24.62
C LEU A 658 -131.50 -7.61 25.41
N SER A 659 -131.19 -6.34 25.10
CA SER A 659 -131.85 -5.22 25.73
C SER A 659 -133.35 -5.26 25.42
N HIS A 660 -134.18 -5.42 26.45
CA HIS A 660 -135.63 -5.51 26.29
C HIS A 660 -136.24 -4.11 26.30
N GLU A 661 -135.96 -3.34 25.26
CA GLU A 661 -136.66 -2.08 25.04
C GLU A 661 -138.00 -2.37 24.34
N ARG A 662 -139.13 -2.12 25.03
CA ARG A 662 -140.47 -2.37 24.48
C ARG A 662 -140.88 -1.20 23.58
N PRO A 663 -141.12 -1.40 22.28
CA PRO A 663 -141.60 -0.35 21.39
C PRO A 663 -142.98 0.14 21.84
N LYS A 664 -143.16 1.45 21.92
CA LYS A 664 -144.44 2.08 22.32
C LYS A 664 -145.26 2.55 21.11
N ASP A 665 -144.65 2.62 19.93
CA ASP A 665 -145.19 3.11 18.67
C ASP A 665 -144.44 2.52 17.44
N VAL A 666 -145.01 2.71 16.25
CA VAL A 666 -144.46 2.19 14.97
C VAL A 666 -143.06 2.77 14.70
N SER A 667 -142.85 4.05 14.99
CA SER A 667 -141.53 4.71 14.88
C SER A 667 -140.50 4.09 15.83
N GLY A 668 -140.90 3.71 17.05
CA GLY A 668 -140.04 2.97 17.98
C GLY A 668 -139.72 1.55 17.52
N VAL A 669 -140.64 0.87 16.82
CA VAL A 669 -140.36 -0.42 16.16
C VAL A 669 -139.35 -0.23 15.02
N GLU A 670 -139.54 0.77 14.15
CA GLU A 670 -138.61 1.07 13.06
C GLU A 670 -137.22 1.45 13.57
N LEU A 671 -137.12 2.22 14.67
CA LEU A 671 -135.86 2.54 15.32
C LEU A 671 -135.17 1.29 15.88
N LEU A 672 -135.91 0.41 16.55
CA LEU A 672 -135.38 -0.87 17.07
C LEU A 672 -134.96 -1.82 15.93
N MET A 673 -135.71 -1.87 14.83
CA MET A 673 -135.35 -2.63 13.64
C MET A 673 -134.12 -2.06 12.95
N ASN A 674 -134.00 -0.73 12.87
CA ASN A 674 -132.82 -0.06 12.31
C ASN A 674 -131.59 -0.27 13.20
N ASN A 675 -131.73 -0.16 14.53
CA ASN A 675 -130.69 -0.53 15.49
C ASN A 675 -130.28 -2.00 15.33
N HIS A 676 -131.23 -2.92 15.13
CA HIS A 676 -130.92 -4.33 14.87
C HIS A 676 -130.22 -4.56 13.52
N GLN A 677 -130.61 -3.84 12.47
CA GLN A 677 -129.92 -3.86 11.17
C GLN A 677 -128.51 -3.26 11.26
N SER A 678 -128.31 -2.21 12.05
CA SER A 678 -127.00 -1.62 12.34
C SER A 678 -126.09 -2.62 13.07
N LEU A 679 -126.60 -3.30 14.10
CA LEU A 679 -125.88 -4.37 14.80
C LEU A 679 -125.51 -5.53 13.85
N LYS A 680 -126.41 -5.89 12.92
CA LYS A 680 -126.13 -6.92 11.91
C LYS A 680 -125.03 -6.48 10.94
N ALA A 681 -125.04 -5.24 10.47
CA ALA A 681 -123.98 -4.68 9.65
C ALA A 681 -122.63 -4.63 10.40
N GLU A 682 -122.64 -4.26 11.69
CA GLU A 682 -121.44 -4.31 12.54
C GLU A 682 -120.87 -5.73 12.66
N ILE A 683 -121.73 -6.74 12.85
CA ILE A 683 -121.31 -8.14 12.87
C ILE A 683 -120.64 -8.54 11.55
N ASP A 684 -121.24 -8.16 10.42
CA ASP A 684 -120.72 -8.50 9.10
C ASP A 684 -119.37 -7.79 8.83
N THR A 685 -119.18 -6.54 9.27
CA THR A 685 -117.88 -5.84 9.14
C THR A 685 -116.78 -6.45 10.02
N ARG A 686 -117.12 -7.08 11.16
CA ARG A 686 -116.16 -7.75 12.06
C ARG A 686 -115.76 -9.14 11.60
N GLU A 687 -116.41 -9.71 10.58
CA GLU A 687 -116.09 -11.03 10.03
C GLU A 687 -114.62 -11.14 9.59
N GLU A 688 -114.03 -10.04 9.09
CA GLU A 688 -112.62 -9.97 8.74
C GLU A 688 -111.70 -10.11 9.96
N SER A 689 -112.01 -9.42 11.06
CA SER A 689 -111.26 -9.55 12.32
C SER A 689 -111.33 -10.96 12.89
N PHE A 690 -112.47 -11.65 12.72
CA PHE A 690 -112.58 -13.08 13.06
C PHE A 690 -111.75 -13.96 12.13
N ARG A 691 -111.76 -13.72 10.82
CA ARG A 691 -110.93 -14.44 9.85
C ARG A 691 -109.45 -14.29 10.16
N GLU A 692 -108.99 -13.08 10.47
CA GLU A 692 -107.61 -12.80 10.88
C GLU A 692 -107.25 -13.46 12.22
N CYS A 693 -108.11 -13.34 13.23
CA CYS A 693 -107.93 -13.98 14.53
C CYS A 693 -107.84 -15.51 14.38
N MET A 694 -108.70 -16.11 13.55
CA MET A 694 -108.71 -17.54 13.28
C MET A 694 -107.49 -17.99 12.46
N ALA A 695 -107.01 -17.18 11.52
CA ALA A 695 -105.79 -17.47 10.77
C ALA A 695 -104.57 -17.46 11.70
N LEU A 696 -104.43 -16.43 12.53
CA LEU A 696 -103.36 -16.31 13.52
C LEU A 696 -103.43 -17.42 14.57
N GLY A 697 -104.64 -17.76 15.04
CA GLY A 697 -104.89 -18.88 15.95
C GLY A 697 -104.55 -20.24 15.36
N ARG A 698 -104.83 -20.49 14.07
CA ARG A 698 -104.41 -21.72 13.37
C ARG A 698 -102.90 -21.84 13.27
N GLN A 699 -102.20 -20.76 12.95
CA GLN A 699 -100.73 -20.73 12.92
C GLN A 699 -100.12 -21.00 14.30
N LEU A 700 -100.70 -20.43 15.37
CA LEU A 700 -100.25 -20.70 16.74
C LEU A 700 -100.56 -22.14 17.20
N LEU A 701 -101.65 -22.75 16.73
CA LEU A 701 -101.99 -24.15 17.02
C LEU A 701 -101.02 -25.13 16.37
N GLU A 702 -100.57 -24.84 15.15
CA GLU A 702 -99.52 -25.61 14.48
C GLU A 702 -98.20 -25.55 15.27
N HIS A 703 -97.83 -24.37 15.78
CA HIS A 703 -96.70 -24.23 16.70
C HIS A 703 -96.89 -24.96 18.04
N ARG A 704 -98.10 -25.01 18.59
CA ARG A 704 -98.40 -25.81 19.79
C ARG A 704 -98.27 -27.31 19.52
N ALA A 705 -98.69 -27.77 18.33
CA ALA A 705 -98.54 -29.17 17.93
C ALA A 705 -97.06 -29.56 17.83
N ASP A 706 -96.21 -28.72 17.21
CA ASP A 706 -94.76 -28.93 17.15
C ASP A 706 -94.12 -28.91 18.56
N MET A 707 -94.56 -27.98 19.44
CA MET A 707 -94.10 -27.95 20.83
C MET A 707 -94.52 -29.20 21.62
N MET A 708 -95.74 -29.72 21.42
CA MET A 708 -96.21 -30.95 22.05
C MET A 708 -95.43 -32.17 21.56
N HIS A 709 -95.10 -32.25 20.26
CA HIS A 709 -94.25 -33.31 19.71
C HIS A 709 -92.87 -33.29 20.38
N ARG A 710 -92.25 -32.11 20.51
CA ARG A 710 -90.96 -31.95 21.21
C ARG A 710 -91.04 -32.30 22.69
N TRP A 711 -92.16 -32.00 23.35
CA TRP A 711 -92.41 -32.40 24.73
C TRP A 711 -92.50 -33.91 24.87
N GLU A 712 -93.24 -34.57 23.98
CA GLU A 712 -93.37 -36.03 23.94
C GLU A 712 -92.01 -36.70 23.70
N ASP A 713 -91.23 -36.25 22.71
CA ASP A 713 -89.87 -36.76 22.47
C ASP A 713 -88.97 -36.62 23.71
N ARG A 714 -89.06 -35.48 24.40
CA ARG A 714 -88.28 -35.24 25.63
C ARG A 714 -88.76 -36.10 26.80
N TRP A 715 -90.07 -36.26 26.98
CA TRP A 715 -90.67 -37.09 28.01
C TRP A 715 -90.30 -38.58 27.81
N GLU A 716 -90.32 -39.04 26.57
CA GLU A 716 -89.88 -40.39 26.20
C GLU A 716 -88.40 -40.60 26.49
N TYR A 717 -87.55 -39.64 26.15
CA TYR A 717 -86.12 -39.69 26.47
C TYR A 717 -85.88 -39.76 27.98
N LEU A 718 -86.59 -38.96 28.77
CA LEU A 718 -86.49 -38.99 30.24
C LEU A 718 -86.96 -40.32 30.83
N ARG A 719 -88.02 -40.91 30.27
CA ARG A 719 -88.52 -42.22 30.69
C ARG A 719 -87.51 -43.33 30.39
N LEU A 720 -86.88 -43.29 29.22
CA LEU A 720 -85.82 -44.23 28.85
C LEU A 720 -84.63 -44.14 29.82
N ILE A 721 -84.19 -42.92 30.14
CA ILE A 721 -83.12 -42.70 31.13
C ILE A 721 -83.51 -43.25 32.50
N LEU A 722 -84.75 -43.00 32.95
CA LEU A 722 -85.22 -43.50 34.24
C LEU A 722 -85.18 -45.03 34.30
N GLU A 723 -85.61 -45.71 33.25
CA GLU A 723 -85.55 -47.18 33.15
C GLU A 723 -84.10 -47.69 33.20
N VAL A 724 -83.16 -47.03 32.50
CA VAL A 724 -81.73 -47.37 32.54
C VAL A 724 -81.17 -47.24 33.96
N TYR A 725 -81.49 -46.16 34.67
CA TYR A 725 -81.03 -45.97 36.05
C TYR A 725 -81.69 -46.94 37.05
N GLN A 726 -82.97 -47.31 36.83
CA GLN A 726 -83.65 -48.32 37.65
C GLN A 726 -83.03 -49.71 37.46
N PHE A 727 -82.77 -50.12 36.22
CA PHE A 727 -82.07 -51.37 35.92
C PHE A 727 -80.67 -51.40 36.56
N ALA A 728 -79.88 -50.33 36.38
CA ALA A 728 -78.54 -50.24 36.95
C ALA A 728 -78.55 -50.35 38.49
N ARG A 729 -79.51 -49.70 39.16
CA ARG A 729 -79.68 -49.81 40.61
C ARG A 729 -80.04 -51.25 41.02
N ASP A 730 -81.00 -51.86 40.36
CA ASP A 730 -81.52 -53.17 40.75
C ASP A 730 -80.47 -54.28 40.47
N ALA A 731 -79.69 -54.16 39.39
CA ALA A 731 -78.55 -55.02 39.08
C ALA A 731 -77.44 -54.89 40.14
N ALA A 732 -77.09 -53.67 40.56
CA ALA A 732 -76.07 -53.45 41.59
C ALA A 732 -76.48 -54.04 42.95
N VAL A 733 -77.76 -54.00 43.31
CA VAL A 733 -78.25 -54.65 44.54
C VAL A 733 -78.17 -56.17 44.44
N ALA A 734 -78.49 -56.74 43.29
CA ALA A 734 -78.39 -58.18 43.04
C ALA A 734 -76.92 -58.66 43.10
N GLU A 735 -76.01 -57.90 42.48
CA GLU A 735 -74.56 -58.15 42.53
C GLU A 735 -74.02 -58.07 43.97
N ALA A 736 -74.39 -57.04 44.73
CA ALA A 736 -73.97 -56.91 46.12
C ALA A 736 -74.45 -58.07 47.01
N TRP A 737 -75.67 -58.58 46.77
CA TRP A 737 -76.18 -59.76 47.47
C TRP A 737 -75.38 -61.02 47.10
N LEU A 738 -75.08 -61.24 45.81
CA LEU A 738 -74.26 -62.37 45.37
C LEU A 738 -72.85 -62.35 46.00
N LEU A 739 -72.18 -61.19 45.97
CA LEU A 739 -70.85 -61.01 46.56
C LEU A 739 -70.85 -61.26 48.08
N ALA A 740 -71.92 -60.87 48.79
CA ALA A 740 -72.02 -61.10 50.23
C ALA A 740 -72.12 -62.59 50.61
N GLN A 741 -72.58 -63.45 49.70
CA GLN A 741 -72.72 -64.90 49.93
C GLN A 741 -71.48 -65.70 49.51
N GLU A 742 -70.59 -65.11 48.72
CA GLU A 742 -69.37 -65.75 48.19
C GLU A 742 -68.44 -66.32 49.27
N PRO A 743 -68.17 -65.63 50.41
CA PRO A 743 -67.32 -66.18 51.48
C PRO A 743 -67.93 -67.40 52.18
N TYR A 744 -69.27 -67.48 52.23
CA TYR A 744 -69.98 -68.62 52.81
C TYR A 744 -69.93 -69.84 51.89
N LEU A 745 -70.10 -69.65 50.58
CA LEU A 745 -70.03 -70.75 49.59
C LEU A 745 -68.62 -71.30 49.38
N LEU A 746 -67.58 -70.47 49.53
CA LEU A 746 -66.18 -70.88 49.41
C LEU A 746 -65.61 -71.52 50.68
N SER A 747 -66.35 -71.50 51.79
CA SER A 747 -65.95 -72.12 53.05
C SER A 747 -65.85 -73.65 52.90
N ARG A 748 -64.63 -74.20 53.00
CA ARG A 748 -64.37 -75.65 53.03
C ARG A 748 -64.50 -76.29 54.42
N ASN A 749 -65.12 -75.61 55.38
CA ASN A 749 -65.33 -76.13 56.72
C ASN A 749 -66.62 -76.97 56.76
N TYR A 750 -66.48 -78.29 56.81
CA TYR A 750 -67.60 -79.24 56.80
C TYR A 750 -68.07 -79.66 58.20
N GLY A 751 -67.56 -79.02 59.27
CA GLY A 751 -67.84 -79.39 60.65
C GLY A 751 -66.99 -80.59 61.10
N ARG A 752 -66.64 -80.62 62.39
CA ARG A 752 -65.79 -81.69 62.98
C ARG A 752 -66.59 -82.75 63.72
N ASN A 753 -67.89 -82.52 63.92
CA ASN A 753 -68.82 -83.44 64.57
C ASN A 753 -70.21 -83.38 63.91
N LEU A 754 -71.07 -84.36 64.23
CA LEU A 754 -72.40 -84.49 63.62
C LEU A 754 -73.29 -83.27 63.87
N GLU A 755 -73.24 -82.67 65.06
CA GLU A 755 -74.04 -81.47 65.37
C GLU A 755 -73.61 -80.26 64.54
N GLU A 756 -72.30 -80.05 64.33
CA GLU A 756 -71.77 -79.00 63.47
C GLU A 756 -72.15 -79.23 62.00
N VAL A 757 -72.08 -80.47 61.52
CA VAL A 757 -72.50 -80.82 60.15
C VAL A 757 -74.00 -80.55 59.97
N VAL A 758 -74.85 -80.96 60.92
CA VAL A 758 -76.31 -80.71 60.85
C VAL A 758 -76.62 -79.22 60.96
N ALA A 759 -75.88 -78.47 61.77
CA ALA A 759 -76.02 -77.01 61.84
C ALA A 759 -75.59 -76.33 60.53
N LEU A 760 -74.53 -76.81 59.88
CA LEU A 760 -74.09 -76.34 58.57
C LEU A 760 -75.09 -76.69 57.46
N ILE A 761 -75.68 -77.89 57.48
CA ILE A 761 -76.76 -78.29 56.57
C ILE A 761 -77.97 -77.38 56.76
N LYS A 762 -78.44 -77.15 57.99
CA LYS A 762 -79.52 -76.20 58.26
C LYS A 762 -79.20 -74.78 57.80
N LYS A 763 -77.93 -74.37 57.94
CA LYS A 763 -77.47 -73.06 57.44
C LYS A 763 -77.46 -73.01 55.91
N HIS A 764 -77.16 -74.13 55.23
CA HIS A 764 -77.21 -74.24 53.77
C HIS A 764 -78.65 -74.29 53.26
N GLU A 765 -79.54 -75.01 53.92
CA GLU A 765 -80.99 -74.98 53.65
C GLU A 765 -81.58 -73.57 53.85
N ALA A 766 -81.09 -72.83 54.85
CA ALA A 766 -81.46 -71.43 55.05
C ALA A 766 -80.93 -70.53 53.92
N PHE A 767 -79.72 -70.80 53.42
CA PHE A 767 -79.17 -70.13 52.24
C PHE A 767 -79.95 -70.46 50.97
N GLU A 768 -80.28 -71.72 50.69
CA GLU A 768 -81.10 -72.14 49.55
C GLU A 768 -82.49 -71.48 49.57
N LYS A 769 -83.11 -71.40 50.76
CA LYS A 769 -84.37 -70.65 50.92
C LYS A 769 -84.19 -69.15 50.67
N SER A 770 -83.10 -68.55 51.13
CA SER A 770 -82.80 -67.13 50.86
C SER A 770 -82.48 -66.87 49.38
N ALA A 771 -81.85 -67.82 48.70
CA ALA A 771 -81.53 -67.72 47.27
C ALA A 771 -82.80 -67.84 46.42
N SER A 772 -83.65 -68.83 46.72
CA SER A 772 -84.96 -68.98 46.07
C SER A 772 -85.86 -67.75 46.30
N ALA A 773 -85.79 -67.12 47.47
CA ALA A 773 -86.51 -65.87 47.74
C ALA A 773 -85.98 -64.65 46.96
N GLN A 774 -84.73 -64.67 46.45
CA GLN A 774 -84.18 -63.62 45.59
C GLN A 774 -84.35 -63.91 44.08
N GLU A 775 -84.82 -65.10 43.72
CA GLU A 775 -85.04 -65.51 42.32
C GLU A 775 -86.00 -64.57 41.58
N GLU A 776 -87.05 -64.08 42.27
CA GLU A 776 -87.97 -63.07 41.72
C GLU A 776 -87.25 -61.75 41.36
N ARG A 777 -86.18 -61.40 42.08
CA ARG A 777 -85.40 -60.17 41.85
C ARG A 777 -84.44 -60.31 40.67
N PHE A 778 -83.92 -61.52 40.42
CA PHE A 778 -83.16 -61.83 39.20
C PHE A 778 -84.07 -61.91 37.97
N MET A 779 -85.24 -62.55 38.10
CA MET A 779 -86.27 -62.58 37.04
C MET A 779 -86.73 -61.18 36.63
N ALA A 780 -86.74 -60.21 37.56
CA ALA A 780 -87.06 -58.81 37.25
C ALA A 780 -86.01 -58.13 36.36
N LEU A 781 -84.74 -58.55 36.40
CA LEU A 781 -83.67 -58.08 35.51
C LEU A 781 -83.73 -58.72 34.11
N GLU A 782 -84.40 -59.86 33.97
CA GLU A 782 -84.63 -60.55 32.69
C GLU A 782 -85.86 -60.03 31.92
N LYS A 783 -86.66 -59.15 32.53
CA LYS A 783 -87.84 -58.57 31.90
C LYS A 783 -87.44 -57.58 30.80
N LEU A 784 -87.97 -57.76 29.60
CA LEU A 784 -87.70 -56.89 28.44
C LEU A 784 -87.86 -55.40 28.80
N THR A 785 -86.87 -54.60 28.40
CA THR A 785 -86.92 -53.15 28.53
C THR A 785 -87.97 -52.56 27.57
N ASN A 786 -88.50 -51.38 27.90
CA ASN A 786 -89.47 -50.68 27.05
C ASN A 786 -88.88 -50.31 25.68
N PHE A 787 -87.55 -50.16 25.62
CA PHE A 787 -86.78 -50.04 24.39
C PHE A 787 -86.92 -51.28 23.50
N GLU A 788 -86.69 -52.48 24.05
CA GLU A 788 -86.82 -53.74 23.30
C GLU A 788 -88.27 -54.01 22.90
N LEU A 789 -89.24 -53.65 23.75
CA LEU A 789 -90.67 -53.72 23.44
C LEU A 789 -91.03 -52.81 22.26
N LYS A 790 -90.54 -51.56 22.23
CA LYS A 790 -90.79 -50.61 21.14
C LYS A 790 -90.02 -50.96 19.87
N GLU A 791 -88.79 -51.48 19.97
CA GLU A 791 -88.04 -52.04 18.83
C GLU A 791 -88.81 -53.20 18.20
N MET A 792 -89.38 -54.09 19.02
CA MET A 792 -90.24 -55.18 18.57
C MET A 792 -91.53 -54.66 17.93
N GLN A 793 -92.21 -53.67 18.53
CA GLN A 793 -93.39 -53.02 17.94
C GLN A 793 -93.07 -52.23 16.67
N ARG A 794 -91.86 -51.67 16.54
CA ARG A 794 -91.40 -50.98 15.32
C ARG A 794 -91.14 -52.00 14.22
N LYS A 795 -90.51 -53.13 14.56
CA LYS A 795 -90.32 -54.27 13.66
C LYS A 795 -91.65 -54.93 13.27
N GLU A 796 -92.61 -55.03 14.18
CA GLU A 796 -93.97 -55.49 13.90
C GLU A 796 -94.74 -54.51 13.00
N ARG A 797 -94.69 -53.20 13.28
CA ARG A 797 -95.29 -52.18 12.40
C ARG A 797 -94.67 -52.19 11.01
N GLN A 798 -93.35 -52.33 10.90
CA GLN A 798 -92.65 -52.44 9.62
C GLN A 798 -92.99 -53.74 8.91
N ALA A 799 -93.08 -54.87 9.62
CA ALA A 799 -93.49 -56.16 9.07
C ALA A 799 -94.98 -56.19 8.68
N GLU A 800 -95.84 -55.46 9.38
CA GLU A 800 -97.27 -55.32 9.08
C GLU A 800 -97.52 -54.34 7.94
N GLU A 801 -96.74 -53.26 7.81
CA GLU A 801 -96.70 -52.43 6.60
C GLU A 801 -96.15 -53.20 5.40
N GLU A 802 -95.13 -54.04 5.57
CA GLU A 802 -94.66 -54.96 4.52
C GLU A 802 -95.70 -56.02 4.16
N ARG A 803 -96.40 -56.61 5.15
CA ARG A 803 -97.51 -57.54 4.89
C ARG A 803 -98.68 -56.84 4.21
N ARG A 804 -99.02 -55.60 4.58
CA ARG A 804 -100.05 -54.78 3.90
C ARG A 804 -99.64 -54.39 2.49
N ARG A 805 -98.36 -54.06 2.26
CA ARG A 805 -97.80 -53.82 0.92
C ARG A 805 -97.78 -55.09 0.06
N ARG A 806 -97.61 -56.28 0.66
CA ARG A 806 -97.69 -57.58 -0.04
C ARG A 806 -99.12 -58.13 -0.22
N ALA A 807 -100.06 -57.76 0.65
CA ALA A 807 -101.42 -58.30 0.68
C ALA A 807 -102.48 -57.47 -0.08
N GLY A 808 -102.09 -56.39 -0.77
CA GLY A 808 -102.91 -55.76 -1.82
C GLY A 808 -104.39 -55.51 -1.48
N SER A 809 -104.73 -55.10 -0.25
CA SER A 809 -106.12 -54.83 0.16
C SER A 809 -106.24 -53.45 0.81
N THR A 810 -106.88 -52.53 0.08
CA THR A 810 -107.43 -51.26 0.57
C THR A 810 -108.62 -51.51 1.51
N PRO A 811 -108.75 -50.81 2.65
CA PRO A 811 -109.97 -50.85 3.45
C PRO A 811 -111.12 -50.07 2.80
N PRO A 812 -112.38 -50.44 3.06
CA PRO A 812 -113.55 -49.88 2.38
C PRO A 812 -113.96 -48.53 2.96
N LYS A 813 -114.40 -47.65 2.06
CA LYS A 813 -115.04 -46.35 2.34
C LYS A 813 -116.56 -46.59 2.50
N PRO A 814 -117.27 -46.02 3.49
CA PRO A 814 -118.72 -46.03 3.48
C PRO A 814 -119.22 -45.04 2.41
N ARG A 815 -120.23 -45.47 1.66
CA ARG A 815 -121.03 -44.74 0.67
C ARG A 815 -122.52 -44.91 1.08
N PRO A 816 -123.51 -44.29 0.42
CA PRO A 816 -123.65 -42.88 0.01
C PRO A 816 -125.12 -42.37 0.10
N GLY A 817 -125.34 -41.08 -0.17
CA GLY A 817 -126.62 -40.51 -0.64
C GLY A 817 -126.78 -39.06 -0.20
N GLU A 818 -126.91 -38.03 -1.04
CA GLU A 818 -127.25 -37.95 -2.46
C GLU A 818 -126.56 -36.74 -3.15
N THR A 819 -126.02 -37.00 -4.35
CA THR A 819 -126.04 -36.26 -5.64
C THR A 819 -125.96 -34.71 -5.66
N VAL A 820 -125.18 -34.03 -6.51
CA VAL A 820 -125.18 -34.02 -8.00
C VAL A 820 -123.88 -33.38 -8.57
N PHE A 821 -123.32 -33.98 -9.63
CA PHE A 821 -122.27 -33.53 -10.60
C PHE A 821 -122.83 -32.53 -11.64
N PRO A 822 -122.07 -31.75 -12.47
CA PRO A 822 -120.96 -32.19 -13.36
C PRO A 822 -119.85 -31.12 -13.54
N ALA A 823 -118.76 -31.23 -14.33
CA ALA A 823 -118.03 -32.28 -15.04
C ALA A 823 -116.63 -31.70 -15.38
N SER A 824 -115.63 -32.57 -15.43
CA SER A 824 -114.33 -32.39 -16.13
C SER A 824 -114.54 -32.50 -17.66
N PRO A 825 -113.60 -32.17 -18.60
CA PRO A 825 -112.23 -32.71 -18.55
C PRO A 825 -111.07 -32.01 -19.31
N THR A 826 -109.91 -32.66 -19.17
CA THR A 826 -108.74 -32.79 -20.07
C THR A 826 -107.59 -31.80 -19.94
N GLY A 827 -106.36 -32.35 -19.95
CA GLY A 827 -105.24 -31.60 -20.55
C GLY A 827 -103.79 -31.82 -20.12
N THR A 828 -103.39 -32.97 -19.57
CA THR A 828 -102.13 -33.67 -19.90
C THR A 828 -100.73 -33.06 -19.60
N THR A 829 -99.86 -33.95 -19.06
CA THR A 829 -98.38 -34.10 -19.27
C THR A 829 -97.43 -33.03 -18.72
N SER A 830 -96.25 -33.30 -18.13
CA SER A 830 -95.51 -34.52 -17.77
C SER A 830 -94.18 -34.14 -17.07
N ARG A 831 -93.74 -34.97 -16.10
CA ARG A 831 -92.35 -35.39 -15.75
C ARG A 831 -91.29 -34.34 -15.37
N SER A 832 -90.31 -34.58 -14.48
CA SER A 832 -89.73 -35.77 -13.80
C SER A 832 -88.72 -35.27 -12.74
N HIS A 833 -88.72 -35.74 -11.48
CA HIS A 833 -88.06 -36.93 -10.90
C HIS A 833 -86.55 -36.79 -10.56
N GLU A 834 -86.28 -36.51 -9.28
CA GLU A 834 -85.49 -37.24 -8.27
C GLU A 834 -84.22 -38.09 -8.56
N GLU A 835 -83.26 -37.89 -7.64
CA GLU A 835 -82.56 -38.86 -6.77
C GLU A 835 -81.19 -39.49 -7.09
N LEU A 836 -80.42 -39.54 -5.98
CA LEU A 836 -79.16 -40.24 -5.73
C LEU A 836 -79.40 -41.74 -5.45
N ALA A 837 -78.41 -42.57 -5.82
CA ALA A 837 -77.62 -43.44 -4.93
C ALA A 837 -77.36 -44.89 -5.43
N ALA A 838 -76.07 -45.23 -5.33
CA ALA A 838 -75.47 -46.54 -4.98
C ALA A 838 -75.43 -47.68 -6.01
N GLN A 839 -74.23 -48.19 -6.32
CA GLN A 839 -73.65 -49.37 -5.64
C GLN A 839 -72.25 -49.76 -6.19
N ARG A 840 -71.47 -50.38 -5.28
CA ARG A 840 -70.13 -50.96 -5.44
C ARG A 840 -70.13 -52.29 -6.23
N ARG A 841 -69.06 -52.58 -6.99
CA ARG A 841 -68.11 -53.72 -6.77
C ARG A 841 -67.07 -53.88 -7.91
N VAL A 842 -65.80 -53.69 -7.54
CA VAL A 842 -64.63 -54.59 -7.68
C VAL A 842 -64.33 -55.32 -9.02
N SER A 843 -63.12 -55.02 -9.52
CA SER A 843 -62.04 -55.91 -10.05
C SER A 843 -61.68 -55.96 -11.54
N HIS A 844 -60.40 -55.63 -11.73
CA HIS A 844 -59.37 -56.30 -12.52
C HIS A 844 -59.25 -56.10 -14.04
N ARG A 845 -58.19 -55.34 -14.35
CA ARG A 845 -56.98 -55.71 -15.14
C ARG A 845 -57.01 -55.66 -16.69
N LEU A 846 -55.93 -55.00 -17.13
CA LEU A 846 -55.02 -55.30 -18.24
C LEU A 846 -55.38 -54.81 -19.64
N GLY A 847 -54.38 -54.13 -20.23
CA GLY A 847 -54.04 -54.31 -21.64
C GLY A 847 -53.77 -52.99 -22.33
N GLY A 848 -52.50 -52.62 -22.45
CA GLY A 848 -52.09 -51.37 -23.09
C GLY A 848 -52.13 -51.41 -24.61
N LEU A 849 -51.74 -50.30 -25.22
CA LEU A 849 -50.73 -50.27 -26.29
C LEU A 849 -50.43 -48.80 -26.66
N TYR A 850 -49.20 -48.39 -26.38
CA TYR A 850 -48.50 -47.34 -27.15
C TYR A 850 -48.17 -47.90 -28.54
N PRO A 851 -47.92 -47.03 -29.53
CA PRO A 851 -46.52 -46.83 -29.91
C PRO A 851 -46.17 -45.35 -30.09
N GLY A 852 -44.96 -45.00 -29.65
CA GLY A 852 -44.41 -43.66 -29.79
C GLY A 852 -43.75 -43.40 -31.14
N THR A 853 -43.25 -42.18 -31.27
CA THR A 853 -42.02 -41.88 -32.01
C THR A 853 -41.32 -40.71 -31.31
N SER A 854 -40.04 -40.96 -30.99
CA SER A 854 -39.01 -40.05 -30.54
C SER A 854 -38.52 -39.14 -31.67
N PHE A 855 -38.07 -37.91 -31.38
CA PHE A 855 -36.63 -37.56 -31.32
C PHE A 855 -36.40 -36.07 -31.01
N ALA A 856 -35.37 -35.84 -30.18
CA ALA A 856 -34.47 -34.69 -30.04
C ALA A 856 -34.95 -33.31 -29.55
N GLU A 857 -34.46 -33.00 -28.35
CA GLU A 857 -34.09 -31.68 -27.84
C GLU A 857 -33.11 -30.93 -28.76
N PRO A 858 -32.96 -29.62 -28.53
CA PRO A 858 -31.62 -29.10 -28.27
C PRO A 858 -31.53 -28.22 -27.02
N SER A 859 -30.46 -28.44 -26.28
CA SER A 859 -29.96 -27.57 -25.22
C SER A 859 -29.27 -26.33 -25.81
N SER A 860 -29.44 -25.16 -25.19
CA SER A 860 -28.35 -24.35 -24.58
C SER A 860 -28.74 -22.89 -24.41
N TRP A 861 -28.58 -22.41 -23.17
CA TRP A 861 -27.97 -21.14 -22.71
C TRP A 861 -28.42 -20.93 -21.25
N ARG A 862 -27.85 -21.76 -20.36
CA ARG A 862 -27.78 -21.49 -18.91
C ARG A 862 -26.31 -21.36 -18.55
N MET A 863 -25.93 -20.21 -18.02
CA MET A 863 -24.70 -20.01 -17.27
C MET A 863 -25.06 -19.20 -16.02
N SER A 864 -24.51 -19.39 -14.82
CA SER A 864 -23.92 -20.56 -14.15
C SER A 864 -23.71 -20.13 -12.69
N ILE A 865 -24.72 -20.29 -11.84
CA ILE A 865 -24.58 -20.07 -10.39
C ILE A 865 -23.80 -21.25 -9.82
N SER A 866 -22.60 -21.01 -9.26
CA SER A 866 -21.77 -22.09 -8.69
C SER A 866 -22.56 -22.86 -7.62
N ARG A 867 -22.93 -24.09 -7.96
CA ARG A 867 -23.43 -25.08 -7.01
C ARG A 867 -22.28 -25.48 -6.09
N GLN A 868 -22.51 -25.38 -4.79
CA GLN A 868 -21.63 -26.03 -3.82
C GLN A 868 -21.60 -27.53 -4.13
N PRO A 869 -20.43 -28.19 -4.11
CA PRO A 869 -20.36 -29.62 -4.34
C PRO A 869 -21.19 -30.35 -3.28
N ARG A 870 -22.04 -31.27 -3.77
CA ARG A 870 -22.86 -32.20 -2.99
C ARG A 870 -22.65 -33.61 -3.54
N PHE A 871 -22.91 -34.59 -2.69
CA PHE A 871 -22.96 -35.98 -3.13
C PHE A 871 -24.20 -36.21 -3.99
N GLU A 872 -24.01 -36.92 -5.10
CA GLU A 872 -25.03 -37.36 -6.04
C GLU A 872 -25.21 -38.88 -5.90
N GLY A 873 -26.38 -39.40 -6.30
CA GLY A 873 -26.71 -40.82 -6.11
C GLY A 873 -25.79 -41.82 -6.82
N ASN A 874 -24.94 -41.35 -7.75
CA ASN A 874 -23.98 -42.17 -8.49
C ASN A 874 -22.53 -42.04 -7.97
N ASP A 875 -22.30 -41.29 -6.89
CA ASP A 875 -20.96 -41.13 -6.31
C ASP A 875 -20.55 -42.37 -5.54
N GLN A 876 -19.38 -42.91 -5.87
CA GLN A 876 -18.83 -44.08 -5.20
C GLN A 876 -18.45 -43.76 -3.75
N ARG A 877 -18.98 -44.56 -2.82
CA ARG A 877 -18.59 -44.58 -1.39
C ARG A 877 -17.22 -45.20 -1.23
N GLY A 878 -16.58 -44.98 -0.08
CA GLY A 878 -15.30 -45.58 0.27
C GLY A 878 -15.38 -47.12 0.23
N ILE A 879 -14.64 -47.72 -0.71
CA ILE A 879 -14.56 -49.17 -0.90
C ILE A 879 -13.08 -49.58 -0.92
N ALA A 880 -12.76 -50.68 -0.24
CA ALA A 880 -11.47 -51.34 -0.34
C ALA A 880 -11.43 -52.18 -1.63
N THR A 881 -10.48 -51.91 -2.50
CA THR A 881 -10.20 -52.73 -3.69
C THR A 881 -9.10 -53.75 -3.40
N ALA A 882 -9.03 -54.82 -4.20
CA ALA A 882 -8.22 -56.02 -3.92
C ALA A 882 -6.68 -55.80 -3.83
N SER A 883 -6.18 -54.58 -4.02
CA SER A 883 -4.76 -54.20 -4.09
C SER A 883 -4.26 -53.31 -2.93
N ASP A 884 -4.82 -53.45 -1.72
CA ASP A 884 -4.50 -52.60 -0.54
C ASP A 884 -4.75 -51.09 -0.80
N THR A 885 -5.67 -50.80 -1.71
CA THR A 885 -6.11 -49.47 -2.13
C THR A 885 -7.51 -49.20 -1.59
N PHE A 886 -7.70 -48.04 -0.96
CA PHE A 886 -9.03 -47.61 -0.50
C PHE A 886 -9.44 -46.35 -1.26
N GLU A 887 -10.55 -46.40 -1.99
CA GLU A 887 -10.94 -45.32 -2.90
C GLU A 887 -12.43 -44.97 -2.81
N GLY A 888 -12.76 -43.73 -3.12
CA GLY A 888 -14.12 -43.21 -3.06
C GLY A 888 -14.18 -41.70 -3.27
N THR A 889 -15.40 -41.18 -3.44
CA THR A 889 -15.61 -39.74 -3.65
C THR A 889 -15.61 -39.01 -2.31
N LEU A 890 -14.84 -37.92 -2.20
CA LEU A 890 -14.81 -37.06 -1.03
C LEU A 890 -14.97 -35.60 -1.44
N ILE A 891 -15.54 -34.79 -0.57
CA ILE A 891 -15.54 -33.33 -0.76
C ILE A 891 -14.48 -32.75 0.17
N ARG A 892 -13.38 -32.26 -0.42
CA ARG A 892 -12.18 -31.78 0.29
C ARG A 892 -12.19 -30.26 0.42
N LYS A 893 -11.70 -29.74 1.54
CA LYS A 893 -11.31 -28.34 1.72
C LYS A 893 -9.96 -28.25 2.41
N HIS A 894 -9.00 -27.56 1.79
CA HIS A 894 -7.75 -27.20 2.45
C HIS A 894 -8.02 -25.99 3.36
N ASN A 895 -7.94 -26.16 4.67
CA ASN A 895 -8.34 -25.12 5.63
C ASN A 895 -7.15 -24.23 6.04
N PHE A 896 -6.02 -24.86 6.36
CA PHE A 896 -4.77 -24.20 6.75
C PHE A 896 -3.58 -24.85 6.06
N GLU A 897 -2.64 -24.04 5.61
CA GLU A 897 -1.37 -24.48 5.03
C GLU A 897 -0.27 -24.55 6.14
N GLY A 898 -0.47 -23.84 7.25
CA GLY A 898 0.33 -23.91 8.49
C GLY A 898 -0.43 -23.28 9.68
N PHE A 899 0.15 -23.31 10.89
CA PHE A 899 -0.55 -22.98 12.16
C PHE A 899 -1.39 -21.70 12.18
N GLU A 900 -0.97 -20.67 11.45
CA GLU A 900 -1.70 -19.39 11.36
C GLU A 900 -1.96 -18.94 9.91
N ARG A 901 -1.51 -19.72 8.91
CA ARG A 901 -1.64 -19.39 7.50
C ARG A 901 -2.80 -20.17 6.88
N LYS A 902 -3.89 -19.47 6.61
CA LYS A 902 -5.02 -19.99 5.83
C LYS A 902 -4.53 -20.38 4.43
N ALA A 903 -4.93 -21.54 3.93
CA ALA A 903 -4.55 -21.99 2.59
C ALA A 903 -5.07 -21.03 1.50
N SER A 904 -4.36 -20.89 0.37
CA SER A 904 -4.73 -19.96 -0.71
C SER A 904 -6.02 -20.34 -1.43
N HIS A 905 -6.37 -21.64 -1.45
CA HIS A 905 -7.58 -22.16 -2.08
C HIS A 905 -8.41 -22.96 -1.07
N ARG A 906 -9.37 -22.30 -0.39
CA ARG A 906 -10.21 -22.87 0.69
C ARG A 906 -11.62 -23.23 0.25
N THR A 907 -11.79 -23.47 -1.05
CA THR A 907 -13.06 -23.91 -1.62
C THR A 907 -13.26 -25.40 -1.35
N TRP A 908 -14.51 -25.80 -1.10
CA TRP A 908 -14.85 -27.22 -1.09
C TRP A 908 -14.83 -27.73 -2.53
N GLU A 909 -14.10 -28.80 -2.79
CA GLU A 909 -13.96 -29.43 -4.09
C GLU A 909 -14.35 -30.90 -3.98
N LYS A 910 -15.26 -31.36 -4.83
CA LYS A 910 -15.64 -32.77 -4.92
C LYS A 910 -14.60 -33.46 -5.78
N LEU A 911 -13.86 -34.38 -5.16
CA LEU A 911 -12.72 -35.06 -5.76
C LEU A 911 -12.85 -36.56 -5.52
N TYR A 912 -12.25 -37.34 -6.40
CA TYR A 912 -12.12 -38.78 -6.22
C TYR A 912 -10.82 -39.06 -5.48
N ALA A 913 -10.93 -39.59 -4.25
CA ALA A 913 -9.80 -39.82 -3.36
C ALA A 913 -9.37 -41.28 -3.43
N VAL A 914 -8.05 -41.52 -3.48
CA VAL A 914 -7.45 -42.85 -3.49
C VAL A 914 -6.35 -42.88 -2.44
N LEU A 915 -6.53 -43.71 -1.42
CA LEU A 915 -5.53 -44.00 -0.41
C LEU A 915 -4.73 -45.24 -0.86
N TYR A 916 -3.43 -45.05 -1.06
CA TYR A 916 -2.51 -46.10 -1.48
C TYR A 916 -1.16 -45.94 -0.79
N ASN A 917 -0.64 -47.03 -0.21
CA ASN A 917 0.66 -47.06 0.48
C ASN A 917 0.88 -45.98 1.57
N GLY A 918 -0.20 -45.52 2.22
CA GLY A 918 -0.11 -44.50 3.28
C GLY A 918 -0.20 -43.05 2.79
N ASP A 919 -0.29 -42.85 1.48
CA ASP A 919 -0.44 -41.56 0.83
C ASP A 919 -1.85 -41.39 0.24
N LEU A 920 -2.41 -40.19 0.37
CA LEU A 920 -3.74 -39.85 -0.13
C LEU A 920 -3.64 -39.03 -1.41
N TYR A 921 -4.12 -39.60 -2.52
CA TYR A 921 -4.16 -39.00 -3.84
C TYR A 921 -5.55 -38.46 -4.15
N PHE A 922 -5.63 -37.32 -4.84
CA PHE A 922 -6.90 -36.76 -5.31
C PHE A 922 -6.92 -36.65 -6.83
N PHE A 923 -8.03 -37.08 -7.43
CA PHE A 923 -8.31 -37.01 -8.86
C PHE A 923 -9.61 -36.25 -9.10
N LYS A 924 -9.82 -35.75 -10.33
CA LYS A 924 -11.02 -34.99 -10.69
C LYS A 924 -12.30 -35.81 -10.54
N ASP A 925 -12.27 -37.06 -11.01
CA ASP A 925 -13.35 -38.05 -10.89
C ASP A 925 -12.77 -39.47 -11.08
N ALA A 926 -13.62 -40.50 -10.96
CA ALA A 926 -13.22 -41.90 -11.11
C ALA A 926 -12.70 -42.24 -12.54
N ARG A 927 -13.19 -41.55 -13.58
CA ARG A 927 -12.74 -41.76 -14.97
C ARG A 927 -11.35 -41.18 -15.18
N HIS A 928 -11.08 -40.00 -14.61
CA HIS A 928 -9.76 -39.36 -14.62
C HIS A 928 -8.69 -40.25 -13.98
N ARG A 929 -9.01 -40.95 -12.89
CA ARG A 929 -8.13 -41.94 -12.29
C ARG A 929 -7.83 -43.13 -13.22
N GLN A 930 -8.82 -43.60 -13.97
CA GLN A 930 -8.68 -44.75 -14.89
C GLN A 930 -7.92 -44.39 -16.17
N GLU A 931 -8.20 -43.22 -16.75
CA GLU A 931 -7.60 -42.76 -18.00
C GLU A 931 -6.19 -42.20 -17.80
N GLN A 932 -5.92 -41.53 -16.66
CA GLN A 932 -4.66 -40.85 -16.36
C GLN A 932 -4.21 -41.10 -14.91
N PRO A 933 -3.76 -42.32 -14.56
CA PRO A 933 -3.44 -42.70 -13.18
C PRO A 933 -2.27 -41.91 -12.56
N GLY A 934 -1.40 -41.30 -13.39
CA GLY A 934 -0.25 -40.51 -12.95
C GLY A 934 -0.51 -39.00 -12.83
N GLN A 935 -1.69 -38.51 -13.19
CA GLN A 935 -2.03 -37.09 -13.13
C GLN A 935 -3.06 -36.84 -12.03
N THR A 936 -2.62 -36.21 -10.94
CA THR A 936 -3.49 -35.81 -9.82
C THR A 936 -4.23 -34.50 -10.16
N PHE A 937 -5.29 -34.22 -9.40
CA PHE A 937 -6.05 -32.99 -9.54
C PHE A 937 -5.11 -31.77 -9.38
N ARG A 938 -5.08 -30.91 -10.41
CA ARG A 938 -4.17 -29.74 -10.52
C ARG A 938 -2.66 -30.07 -10.38
N ASN A 939 -2.24 -31.30 -10.66
CA ASN A 939 -0.87 -31.78 -10.44
C ASN A 939 -0.41 -31.61 -8.98
N GLU A 940 -1.33 -31.65 -8.01
CA GLU A 940 -1.00 -31.58 -6.58
C GLU A 940 -0.26 -32.85 -6.13
N ALA A 941 0.77 -32.69 -5.29
CA ALA A 941 1.48 -33.82 -4.70
C ALA A 941 0.56 -34.62 -3.75
N PRO A 942 0.74 -35.94 -3.62
CA PRO A 942 -0.04 -36.75 -2.69
C PRO A 942 0.18 -36.33 -1.24
N LEU A 943 -0.88 -36.37 -0.43
CA LEU A 943 -0.79 -36.03 0.99
C LEU A 943 -0.22 -37.21 1.77
N GLN A 944 1.00 -37.05 2.30
CA GLN A 944 1.63 -38.03 3.19
C GLN A 944 0.93 -38.04 4.55
N LEU A 945 0.27 -39.14 4.89
CA LEU A 945 -0.55 -39.20 6.11
C LEU A 945 0.24 -39.59 7.36
N ALA A 946 1.50 -40.00 7.24
CA ALA A 946 2.33 -40.41 8.36
C ALA A 946 2.45 -39.30 9.43
N GLY A 947 2.03 -39.60 10.66
CA GLY A 947 2.04 -38.63 11.77
C GLY A 947 0.92 -37.59 11.75
N CYS A 948 -0.06 -37.69 10.83
CA CYS A 948 -1.25 -36.84 10.80
C CYS A 948 -2.28 -37.29 11.86
N ALA A 949 -2.88 -36.35 12.59
CA ALA A 949 -4.01 -36.62 13.47
C ALA A 949 -5.33 -36.57 12.68
N VAL A 950 -6.07 -37.69 12.64
CA VAL A 950 -7.37 -37.78 11.95
C VAL A 950 -8.50 -37.89 12.98
N GLN A 951 -9.42 -36.93 12.99
CA GLN A 951 -10.54 -36.91 13.93
C GLN A 951 -11.85 -36.50 13.26
N PRO A 952 -13.00 -37.06 13.69
CA PRO A 952 -14.30 -36.55 13.26
C PRO A 952 -14.52 -35.14 13.81
N VAL A 953 -15.06 -34.25 12.97
CA VAL A 953 -15.32 -32.86 13.32
C VAL A 953 -16.76 -32.50 12.98
N GLU A 954 -17.47 -31.92 13.94
CA GLU A 954 -18.81 -31.37 13.72
C GLU A 954 -18.69 -30.02 13.00
N HIS A 955 -18.95 -30.03 11.69
CA HIS A 955 -18.93 -28.81 10.89
C HIS A 955 -20.37 -28.26 10.73
N PRO A 956 -20.61 -26.96 11.01
CA PRO A 956 -21.96 -26.39 11.16
C PRO A 956 -22.83 -26.45 9.89
N LYS A 957 -22.23 -26.64 8.71
CA LYS A 957 -22.95 -26.70 7.42
C LYS A 957 -22.82 -28.03 6.68
N ARG A 958 -21.94 -28.93 7.12
CA ARG A 958 -21.62 -30.18 6.41
C ARG A 958 -21.49 -31.28 7.46
N ARG A 959 -22.43 -32.22 7.43
CA ARG A 959 -22.39 -33.39 8.34
C ARG A 959 -21.38 -34.40 7.81
N HIS A 960 -20.93 -35.27 8.71
CA HIS A 960 -20.01 -36.37 8.39
C HIS A 960 -18.62 -35.90 7.90
N CYS A 961 -18.04 -34.90 8.59
CA CYS A 961 -16.72 -34.36 8.26
C CYS A 961 -15.60 -34.97 9.10
N LEU A 962 -14.44 -35.14 8.47
CA LEU A 962 -13.18 -35.54 9.09
C LEU A 962 -12.17 -34.39 8.98
N SER A 963 -11.39 -34.19 10.04
CA SER A 963 -10.28 -33.25 10.09
C SER A 963 -8.97 -34.01 10.07
N LEU A 964 -8.10 -33.67 9.12
CA LEU A 964 -6.71 -34.13 9.00
C LEU A 964 -5.80 -32.98 9.44
N LYS A 965 -5.05 -33.15 10.53
CA LYS A 965 -4.12 -32.14 11.07
C LYS A 965 -2.70 -32.66 11.09
N TRP A 966 -1.79 -31.94 10.45
CA TRP A 966 -0.36 -32.24 10.51
C TRP A 966 0.31 -31.49 11.67
N PRO A 967 1.41 -32.02 12.22
CA PRO A 967 2.16 -31.37 13.32
C PRO A 967 2.71 -29.97 13.00
N PHE A 968 2.73 -29.58 11.72
CA PHE A 968 3.19 -28.27 11.25
C PHE A 968 2.04 -27.26 11.05
N GLY A 969 0.83 -27.63 11.47
CA GLY A 969 -0.35 -26.76 11.49
C GLY A 969 -1.16 -26.71 10.20
N SER A 970 -0.83 -27.53 9.20
CA SER A 970 -1.68 -27.71 8.02
C SER A 970 -2.93 -28.52 8.39
N GLU A 971 -4.10 -28.11 7.89
CA GLU A 971 -5.38 -28.75 8.19
C GLU A 971 -6.22 -28.93 6.93
N TYR A 972 -6.70 -30.14 6.69
CA TYR A 972 -7.65 -30.48 5.63
C TYR A 972 -8.95 -31.00 6.22
N LEU A 973 -10.07 -30.57 5.66
CA LEU A 973 -11.40 -31.05 6.01
C LEU A 973 -11.94 -31.91 4.87
N LEU A 974 -12.40 -33.12 5.19
CA LEU A 974 -12.96 -34.08 4.25
C LEU A 974 -14.41 -34.37 4.64
N GLN A 975 -15.36 -34.05 3.77
CA GLN A 975 -16.75 -34.47 3.96
C GLN A 975 -16.96 -35.82 3.28
N CYS A 976 -17.44 -36.79 4.07
CA CYS A 976 -17.89 -38.10 3.61
C CYS A 976 -19.39 -38.06 3.31
N ALA A 977 -19.90 -39.06 2.60
CA ALA A 977 -21.24 -38.95 2.06
C ALA A 977 -22.36 -39.23 3.08
N ASP A 978 -22.09 -40.12 4.04
CA ASP A 978 -22.96 -40.47 5.16
C ASP A 978 -22.11 -40.91 6.37
N GLU A 979 -22.76 -41.23 7.47
CA GLU A 979 -22.09 -41.62 8.73
C GLU A 979 -21.32 -42.94 8.61
N GLU A 980 -21.84 -43.90 7.84
CA GLU A 980 -21.15 -45.18 7.60
C GLU A 980 -19.88 -44.97 6.76
N ASP A 981 -19.97 -44.16 5.71
CA ASP A 981 -18.84 -43.79 4.85
C ASP A 981 -17.76 -43.02 5.63
N GLN A 982 -18.18 -42.14 6.55
CA GLN A 982 -17.28 -41.44 7.47
C GLN A 982 -16.51 -42.39 8.38
N GLN A 983 -17.17 -43.40 8.94
CA GLN A 983 -16.51 -44.40 9.79
C GLN A 983 -15.50 -45.23 9.01
N ARG A 984 -15.82 -45.62 7.76
CA ARG A 984 -14.91 -46.38 6.88
C ARG A 984 -13.66 -45.55 6.53
N TRP A 985 -13.83 -44.29 6.11
CA TRP A 985 -12.71 -43.39 5.82
C TRP A 985 -11.87 -43.09 7.08
N LEU A 986 -12.50 -42.88 8.24
CA LEU A 986 -11.80 -42.63 9.50
C LEU A 986 -10.91 -43.81 9.90
N GLN A 987 -11.41 -45.05 9.76
CA GLN A 987 -10.65 -46.25 10.08
C GLN A 987 -9.42 -46.38 9.18
N GLN A 988 -9.59 -46.25 7.86
CA GLN A 988 -8.50 -46.41 6.89
C GLN A 988 -7.45 -45.30 6.97
N LEU A 989 -7.88 -44.04 7.13
CA LEU A 989 -6.96 -42.90 7.28
C LEU A 989 -6.16 -42.97 8.59
N ASN A 990 -6.76 -43.41 9.70
CA ASN A 990 -6.02 -43.63 10.95
C ASN A 990 -5.03 -44.80 10.85
N SER A 991 -5.40 -45.89 10.16
CA SER A 991 -4.47 -46.99 9.90
C SER A 991 -3.29 -46.56 9.01
N ALA A 992 -3.52 -45.68 8.02
CA ALA A 992 -2.46 -45.10 7.20
C ALA A 992 -1.58 -44.12 8.00
N ALA A 993 -2.17 -43.29 8.86
CA ALA A 993 -1.43 -42.30 9.65
C ALA A 993 -0.56 -42.92 10.76
N ALA A 994 -0.94 -44.11 11.25
CA ALA A 994 -0.20 -44.87 12.27
C ALA A 994 0.98 -45.71 11.72
N ARG A 995 1.14 -45.83 10.39
CA ARG A 995 2.29 -46.53 9.78
C ARG A 995 3.57 -45.67 9.93
N ILE A 996 4.26 -45.80 11.07
CA ILE A 996 5.61 -45.25 11.25
C ILE A 996 6.61 -46.23 10.61
N GLY A 997 7.24 -45.81 9.51
CA GLY A 997 8.29 -46.56 8.81
C GLY A 997 9.67 -45.92 8.96
N SER A 998 10.63 -46.71 9.43
CA SER A 998 12.05 -46.47 9.65
C SER A 998 12.93 -46.37 8.37
N GLN A 999 13.72 -45.28 8.26
CA GLN A 999 15.08 -45.09 7.62
C GLN A 999 15.33 -45.39 6.11
N PRO A 1000 16.48 -44.95 5.49
CA PRO A 1000 17.34 -43.73 5.59
C PRO A 1000 17.64 -43.10 4.17
N PRO A 1001 18.55 -42.09 3.99
CA PRO A 1001 18.60 -41.25 2.77
C PRO A 1001 19.63 -41.71 1.71
N GLN A 1002 19.32 -41.52 0.41
CA GLN A 1002 20.34 -41.28 -0.64
C GLN A 1002 19.75 -40.81 -1.99
N GLN A 1003 20.19 -39.61 -2.38
CA GLN A 1003 20.68 -39.11 -3.68
C GLN A 1003 20.16 -39.61 -5.05
N GLN A 1004 20.13 -38.61 -5.96
CA GLN A 1004 20.42 -38.63 -7.41
C GLN A 1004 19.26 -38.91 -8.40
N GLN A 1005 18.80 -37.87 -9.11
CA GLN A 1005 19.31 -37.48 -10.45
C GLN A 1005 18.43 -36.38 -11.07
N GLN A 1006 18.98 -35.17 -11.20
CA GLN A 1006 18.55 -34.23 -12.24
C GLN A 1006 19.70 -34.10 -13.25
N SER A 1007 19.28 -34.24 -14.50
CA SER A 1007 20.09 -34.30 -15.70
C SER A 1007 20.78 -32.97 -16.00
N THR A 1008 21.99 -33.14 -16.50
CA THR A 1008 22.90 -32.18 -17.11
C THR A 1008 22.29 -31.39 -18.28
N ALA A 1009 22.60 -30.10 -18.35
CA ALA A 1009 23.00 -29.45 -19.60
C ALA A 1009 24.14 -28.46 -19.29
N THR A 1010 25.26 -28.75 -19.91
CA THR A 1010 26.61 -28.17 -19.78
C THR A 1010 26.71 -26.81 -20.47
N THR A 1011 27.50 -25.87 -19.94
CA THR A 1011 28.46 -25.04 -20.71
C THR A 1011 29.52 -24.44 -19.77
N SER A 1012 30.74 -24.98 -19.89
CA SER A 1012 32.11 -24.46 -19.65
C SER A 1012 32.43 -23.29 -18.68
N HIS A 1013 33.19 -23.64 -17.63
CA HIS A 1013 34.48 -23.10 -17.09
C HIS A 1013 35.18 -21.86 -17.74
N PRO A 1014 36.15 -21.18 -17.06
CA PRO A 1014 36.90 -21.61 -15.84
C PRO A 1014 37.14 -20.56 -14.70
N GLN A 1015 37.43 -21.13 -13.53
CA GLN A 1015 38.42 -20.77 -12.49
C GLN A 1015 38.81 -19.29 -12.22
N MET A 1016 38.80 -18.92 -10.93
CA MET A 1016 40.07 -18.85 -10.19
C MET A 1016 39.87 -19.17 -8.70
N VAL A 1017 40.97 -19.61 -8.11
CA VAL A 1017 41.15 -20.38 -6.88
C VAL A 1017 41.99 -19.53 -5.92
N ILE A 1018 41.96 -19.86 -4.61
CA ILE A 1018 42.98 -19.49 -3.58
C ILE A 1018 42.92 -18.02 -3.11
N SER A 1019 43.09 -17.64 -1.83
CA SER A 1019 43.23 -18.33 -0.55
C SER A 1019 43.41 -17.29 0.57
N SER A 1020 43.10 -17.73 1.81
CA SER A 1020 43.91 -17.54 3.02
C SER A 1020 44.28 -16.14 3.55
N SER A 1021 43.69 -15.87 4.72
CA SER A 1021 44.35 -15.73 6.05
C SER A 1021 45.08 -14.46 6.47
N GLU A 1022 45.10 -14.33 7.81
CA GLU A 1022 45.93 -13.47 8.68
C GLU A 1022 45.39 -12.05 8.95
N SER A 1023 45.44 -11.44 10.14
CA SER A 1023 45.59 -11.79 11.57
C SER A 1023 45.86 -10.44 12.29
N GLY A 1024 45.61 -10.34 13.61
CA GLY A 1024 46.43 -9.45 14.46
C GLY A 1024 45.82 -8.16 15.04
N ASP A 1025 45.27 -8.30 16.25
CA ASP A 1025 45.50 -7.48 17.47
C ASP A 1025 44.88 -6.08 17.72
N GLY A 1026 44.29 -5.94 18.93
CA GLY A 1026 44.82 -4.93 19.87
C GLY A 1026 43.91 -4.03 20.72
N ILE A 1027 43.07 -4.60 21.61
CA ILE A 1027 42.88 -4.24 23.06
C ILE A 1027 42.54 -2.78 23.49
N SER A 1028 41.38 -2.60 24.17
CA SER A 1028 41.26 -2.21 25.60
C SER A 1028 39.80 -1.98 26.07
N ALA A 1029 39.47 -2.56 27.24
CA ALA A 1029 38.19 -2.61 27.96
C ALA A 1029 37.92 -1.32 28.81
N PRO A 1030 37.03 -1.24 29.84
CA PRO A 1030 36.04 -2.20 30.41
C PRO A 1030 34.60 -1.64 30.58
N VAL A 1031 33.54 -2.47 30.58
CA VAL A 1031 32.89 -3.18 31.71
C VAL A 1031 32.33 -2.25 32.80
N GLU A 1032 31.00 -2.18 32.94
CA GLU A 1032 30.29 -2.75 34.11
C GLU A 1032 28.78 -2.86 33.88
N SER A 1033 28.23 -3.90 34.46
CA SER A 1033 26.91 -4.48 34.26
C SER A 1033 26.33 -4.82 35.62
N ALA A 1034 25.06 -4.56 35.89
CA ALA A 1034 24.26 -5.42 36.77
C ALA A 1034 22.79 -5.00 36.79
N GLN A 1035 21.97 -6.03 36.99
CA GLN A 1035 20.54 -6.11 36.84
C GLN A 1035 19.92 -6.31 38.26
N PRO A 1036 18.70 -6.84 38.47
CA PRO A 1036 17.63 -6.24 39.28
C PRO A 1036 17.30 -7.03 40.58
N GLN A 1037 16.33 -6.57 41.41
CA GLN A 1037 15.22 -7.39 41.99
C GLN A 1037 14.44 -6.76 43.18
N GLN A 1038 13.11 -6.79 43.04
CA GLN A 1038 12.02 -7.24 43.95
C GLN A 1038 11.80 -6.74 45.41
N GLN A 1039 10.56 -6.21 45.61
CA GLN A 1039 9.56 -6.45 46.68
C GLN A 1039 9.75 -5.87 48.12
N PRO A 1040 8.71 -5.79 49.01
CA PRO A 1040 7.23 -5.66 48.84
C PRO A 1040 6.52 -4.76 49.93
N LYS A 1041 5.16 -4.71 49.88
CA LYS A 1041 4.18 -4.31 50.94
C LYS A 1041 4.18 -2.80 51.33
N GLU A 1042 3.14 -2.12 51.82
CA GLU A 1042 1.89 -2.46 52.47
C GLU A 1042 0.93 -1.23 52.45
N SER A 1043 -0.22 -1.40 53.07
CA SER A 1043 -1.47 -0.65 53.03
C SER A 1043 -1.55 0.75 53.69
N THR A 1044 -2.63 1.45 53.31
CA THR A 1044 -3.55 2.31 54.11
C THR A 1044 -3.55 3.84 53.91
N LYS A 1045 -4.76 4.30 53.53
CA LYS A 1045 -5.53 5.45 54.04
C LYS A 1045 -4.76 6.76 54.34
N LYS A 1046 -5.17 7.85 53.68
CA LYS A 1046 -6.10 8.83 54.29
C LYS A 1046 -6.53 9.92 53.31
N ARG A 1047 -7.78 10.32 53.52
CA ARG A 1047 -8.50 11.49 52.99
C ARG A 1047 -7.64 12.76 52.98
N GLY A 1048 -7.69 13.48 51.86
CA GLY A 1048 -7.45 14.92 51.75
C GLY A 1048 -8.57 15.50 50.89
N PHE A 1049 -9.35 16.40 51.49
CA PHE A 1049 -10.63 16.91 51.06
C PHE A 1049 -10.47 18.28 50.38
N PHE A 1050 -11.45 18.65 49.54
CA PHE A 1050 -11.76 20.00 48.98
C PHE A 1050 -10.71 20.59 48.03
N SER A 1051 -10.92 20.57 46.71
CA SER A 1051 -11.85 21.42 45.92
C SER A 1051 -11.63 22.92 46.18
N ARG A 1052 -11.32 23.70 45.13
CA ARG A 1052 -12.30 24.35 44.24
C ARG A 1052 -11.60 25.32 43.29
N SER A 1053 -12.22 25.43 42.11
CA SER A 1053 -12.32 26.62 41.27
C SER A 1053 -11.30 26.85 40.15
N LYS A 1054 -11.79 26.57 38.93
CA LYS A 1054 -11.82 27.44 37.75
C LYS A 1054 -10.49 28.10 37.31
N LYS A 1055 -9.94 27.60 36.21
CA LYS A 1055 -10.20 28.16 34.87
C LYS A 1055 -10.02 27.08 33.83
#